data_AF-A0A1D8GQK4-F1
#
_entry.id   AF-A0A1D8GQK4-F1
#
_cell.length_a   1.000
_cell.length_b   1.000
_cell.length_c   1.000
_cell.angle_alpha   90.00
_cell.angle_beta   90.00
_cell.angle_gamma   90.00
#
_symmetry.space_group_name_H-M   'P 1'
#
loop_
_entity.id
_entity.type
_entity.pdbx_description
1 polymer ?
#
loop_
_entity_poly.entity_id
_entity_poly.type
_entity_poly.pdbx_seq_one_letter_code
_entity_poly.pdbx_strand_id
1 'polypeptide(L)'
;MRNAQIGAIHAISSFFTLHKNKAAVIVMPTGSGKTAVLMMTPYVVGSEKVLIVTPSVMVRGQIVEDYSSLKTLCRAVVFRDGVKKPTVYEMKHTYCDDMLVDINEADVVVATPLCALSLSSVENVRVKFDIILVDEAHHVPAKTWEQILVNMNAAKHVLFTATPFRLDRKEIKGEMIYTYPLSMAYSDGIFGEIEYIPIDEEPNKDYLIAKKAERVFFSDRELGYDHYLMVRTNTKEKAKELEELYSQETALSLKRIDSSMSNSTIKKCINELRNKSLDGIICVDMLGEGFDFPNLKIAAIHSPHKSLASALQFIGRFARTNAENIGTAKFIAMNDSELLIENTAMYTNDAIWQDIIIDLSENKAKEEEQSKEYFKGFRRNANSGTDANDEISLHSIRPNGHAKIYRVSGFDISASFPDACNVSEDVLINENDNTVVGIGKECIPPKWTMNDNLVNINNVLYIVHYQAKCNLLYIYSQTKTEAIYESIANAFCDSFNKIPKYQMNRVLGDLKEFEIFNSGMQNRYVESGESYRISAGSDVSAAIDPVTGKLYSPGHVFCKASSEDSEITIGYSSGSKMWSSTYFTIPQYVKWCDFNGKKIVNPDMKVKTNTNFDFLPMPMQLTKYPDNIFICDYDADTYSSPPVIKKANEEGFKNILTDICPKIVSITHGTVIVEFCFADMYEQILCDINGNYTSANPQIMLVDGREIMHLVEYLNEYPLSFKTTDDVLIQGIEYLRGNADAIVFSSDNIKGIDWDYYGTNRRIEVNDPVYHPTGISIQTTVEQLLTDDVDNKYIIYDHSSSEIADYITIKESEFTLEATLYHVKKMSAQTYNSSVDDVYEVSGQAVKSTIWLKTKPGFISKIKDRRRSGHCNFFVGDYEHFKLTMKQNKQLIGKIVIVQPSISKGKPMPDKIQQVLAATNFYINNSGKVKSLTIWGSI
;
A
#
# COMPACT_ATOMS: atom_id res chain seq x y z
N MET A 1 -16.23 -28.52 35.78
CA MET A 1 -15.62 -27.45 34.95
C MET A 1 -15.03 -28.05 33.68
N ARG A 2 -14.89 -27.26 32.60
CA ARG A 2 -14.27 -27.64 31.32
C ARG A 2 -12.76 -27.42 31.32
N ASN A 3 -12.03 -28.03 30.39
CA ASN A 3 -10.57 -27.88 30.24
C ASN A 3 -10.14 -26.41 30.14
N ALA A 4 -10.87 -25.61 29.35
CA ALA A 4 -10.61 -24.17 29.21
C ALA A 4 -10.57 -23.43 30.56
N GLN A 5 -11.47 -23.79 31.49
CA GLN A 5 -11.57 -23.16 32.82
C GLN A 5 -10.48 -23.67 33.78
N ILE A 6 -10.22 -24.98 33.74
CA ILE A 6 -9.21 -25.64 34.58
C ILE A 6 -7.82 -25.10 34.24
N GLY A 7 -7.46 -25.06 32.95
CA GLY A 7 -6.18 -24.54 32.49
C GLY A 7 -5.97 -23.08 32.89
N ALA A 8 -6.98 -22.23 32.69
CA ALA A 8 -6.90 -20.80 33.08
C ALA A 8 -6.64 -20.62 34.58
N ILE A 9 -7.36 -21.35 35.45
CA ILE A 9 -7.19 -21.25 36.90
C ILE A 9 -5.82 -21.73 37.36
N HIS A 10 -5.31 -22.82 36.80
CA HIS A 10 -3.96 -23.29 37.13
C HIS A 10 -2.88 -22.33 36.64
N ALA A 11 -3.05 -21.74 35.45
CA ALA A 11 -2.14 -20.70 34.95
C ALA A 11 -2.10 -19.48 35.88
N ILE A 12 -3.26 -18.98 36.31
CA ILE A 12 -3.36 -17.88 37.29
C ILE A 12 -2.64 -18.24 38.59
N SER A 13 -2.90 -19.44 39.12
CA SER A 13 -2.28 -19.93 40.35
C SER A 13 -0.76 -19.92 40.25
N SER A 14 -0.24 -20.52 39.17
CA SER A 14 1.19 -20.62 38.90
C SER A 14 1.83 -19.25 38.74
N PHE A 15 1.20 -18.36 37.96
CA PHE A 15 1.74 -17.03 37.67
C PHE A 15 1.95 -16.20 38.94
N PHE A 16 0.95 -16.12 39.82
CA PHE A 16 1.05 -15.32 41.05
C PHE A 16 1.97 -15.93 42.12
N THR A 17 2.47 -17.16 41.93
CA THR A 17 3.57 -17.69 42.76
C THR A 17 4.92 -17.06 42.42
N LEU A 18 5.12 -16.62 41.16
CA LEU A 18 6.36 -16.06 40.65
C LEU A 18 6.31 -14.53 40.50
N HIS A 19 5.14 -13.99 40.15
CA HIS A 19 4.98 -12.59 39.77
C HIS A 19 3.86 -11.93 40.57
N LYS A 20 4.22 -11.19 41.63
CA LYS A 20 3.24 -10.55 42.53
C LYS A 20 2.70 -9.21 42.03
N ASN A 21 3.49 -8.48 41.23
CA ASN A 21 3.20 -7.10 40.83
C ASN A 21 2.98 -6.93 39.31
N LYS A 22 2.76 -8.04 38.59
CA LYS A 22 2.49 -8.01 37.14
C LYS A 22 1.03 -8.32 36.87
N ALA A 23 0.47 -7.69 35.84
CA ALA A 23 -0.88 -8.00 35.38
C ALA A 23 -0.88 -9.30 34.55
N ALA A 24 -1.79 -10.21 34.88
CA ALA A 24 -2.04 -11.44 34.13
C ALA A 24 -3.15 -11.21 33.09
N VAL A 25 -2.96 -11.68 31.87
CA VAL A 25 -3.95 -11.64 30.79
C VAL A 25 -4.38 -13.06 30.45
N ILE A 26 -5.70 -13.29 30.47
CA ILE A 26 -6.36 -14.55 30.13
C ILE A 26 -7.22 -14.35 28.89
N VAL A 27 -6.90 -15.11 27.84
CA VAL A 27 -7.62 -15.09 26.57
C VAL A 27 -8.49 -16.35 26.46
N MET A 28 -9.80 -16.17 26.50
CA MET A 28 -10.77 -17.25 26.47
C MET A 28 -11.94 -16.90 25.54
N PRO A 29 -12.23 -17.73 24.51
CA PRO A 29 -13.32 -17.50 23.57
C PRO A 29 -14.66 -17.27 24.29
N THR A 30 -15.52 -16.44 23.71
CA THR A 30 -16.85 -16.16 24.27
C THR A 30 -17.64 -17.47 24.48
N GLY A 31 -18.28 -17.66 25.63
CA GLY A 31 -19.03 -18.89 25.93
C GLY A 31 -18.22 -20.05 26.53
N SER A 32 -16.88 -19.95 26.59
CA SER A 32 -16.01 -20.95 27.24
C SER A 32 -16.07 -20.96 28.77
N GLY A 33 -16.85 -20.06 29.38
CA GLY A 33 -17.05 -19.98 30.83
C GLY A 33 -16.07 -19.04 31.55
N LYS A 34 -15.60 -17.98 30.87
CA LYS A 34 -14.76 -16.89 31.40
C LYS A 34 -15.26 -16.32 32.74
N THR A 35 -16.58 -16.08 32.87
CA THR A 35 -17.19 -15.58 34.12
C THR A 35 -16.98 -16.53 35.30
N ALA A 36 -16.98 -17.85 35.09
CA ALA A 36 -16.69 -18.81 36.15
C ALA A 36 -15.23 -18.74 36.60
N VAL A 37 -14.29 -18.56 35.67
CA VAL A 37 -12.86 -18.37 35.98
C VAL A 37 -12.66 -17.05 36.74
N LEU A 38 -13.32 -15.98 36.29
CA LEU A 38 -13.32 -14.68 36.95
C LEU A 38 -13.76 -14.80 38.42
N MET A 39 -14.92 -15.45 38.68
CA MET A 39 -15.40 -15.65 40.05
C MET A 39 -14.54 -16.61 40.89
N MET A 40 -13.86 -17.56 40.26
CA MET A 40 -13.01 -18.53 40.96
C MET A 40 -11.63 -17.95 41.31
N THR A 41 -11.16 -16.95 40.56
CA THR A 41 -9.84 -16.34 40.72
C THR A 41 -9.52 -15.91 42.15
N PRO A 42 -10.38 -15.15 42.86
CA PRO A 42 -10.08 -14.71 44.22
C PRO A 42 -9.91 -15.86 45.22
N TYR A 43 -10.70 -16.93 45.08
CA TYR A 43 -10.62 -18.10 45.96
C TYR A 43 -9.30 -18.86 45.80
N VAL A 44 -8.77 -18.91 44.58
CA VAL A 44 -7.56 -19.66 44.27
C VAL A 44 -6.29 -18.86 44.60
N VAL A 45 -6.36 -17.54 44.44
CA VAL A 45 -5.27 -16.61 44.76
C VAL A 45 -5.25 -16.20 46.23
N GLY A 46 -6.32 -16.50 46.99
CA GLY A 46 -6.46 -16.19 48.41
C GLY A 46 -6.69 -14.71 48.69
N SER A 47 -7.53 -14.05 47.90
CA SER A 47 -7.87 -12.62 48.04
C SER A 47 -9.16 -12.43 48.84
N GLU A 48 -9.18 -11.45 49.75
CA GLU A 48 -10.32 -11.16 50.63
C GLU A 48 -11.21 -10.06 50.03
N LYS A 49 -10.61 -9.02 49.45
CA LYS A 49 -11.33 -7.88 48.88
C LYS A 49 -11.13 -7.75 47.37
N VAL A 50 -12.22 -7.83 46.62
CA VAL A 50 -12.19 -7.93 45.15
C VAL A 50 -12.89 -6.74 44.50
N LEU A 51 -12.23 -6.13 43.51
CA LEU A 51 -12.86 -5.20 42.58
C LEU A 51 -13.04 -5.86 41.22
N ILE A 52 -14.27 -5.97 40.75
CA ILE A 52 -14.59 -6.44 39.40
C ILE A 52 -15.03 -5.26 38.57
N VAL A 53 -14.32 -5.01 37.47
CA VAL A 53 -14.64 -3.94 36.54
C VAL A 53 -15.15 -4.55 35.25
N THR A 54 -16.33 -4.10 34.84
CA THR A 54 -17.08 -4.64 33.70
C THR A 54 -17.43 -3.52 32.72
N PRO A 55 -17.56 -3.80 31.42
CA PRO A 55 -17.70 -2.76 30.40
C PRO A 55 -19.08 -2.08 30.38
N SER A 56 -20.14 -2.79 30.79
CA SER A 56 -21.52 -2.31 30.66
C SER A 56 -22.35 -2.52 31.93
N VAL A 57 -23.38 -1.68 32.10
CA VAL A 57 -24.37 -1.79 33.19
C VAL A 57 -25.05 -3.16 33.19
N MET A 58 -25.26 -3.75 32.02
CA MET A 58 -25.91 -5.06 31.88
C MET A 58 -25.00 -6.20 32.35
N VAL A 59 -23.72 -6.22 31.94
CA VAL A 59 -22.75 -7.22 32.44
C VAL A 59 -22.58 -7.09 33.95
N ARG A 60 -22.47 -5.86 34.47
CA ARG A 60 -22.35 -5.59 35.90
C ARG A 60 -23.47 -6.28 36.69
N GLY A 61 -24.72 -6.07 36.27
CA GLY A 61 -25.88 -6.68 36.94
C GLY A 61 -25.88 -8.21 36.90
N GLN A 62 -25.49 -8.81 35.78
CA GLN A 62 -25.39 -10.27 35.65
C GLN A 62 -24.32 -10.87 36.54
N ILE A 63 -23.13 -10.26 36.59
CA ILE A 63 -22.05 -10.72 37.47
C ILE A 63 -22.46 -10.57 38.94
N VAL A 64 -23.14 -9.49 39.32
CA VAL A 64 -23.66 -9.33 40.69
C VAL A 64 -24.63 -10.46 41.04
N GLU A 65 -25.60 -10.78 40.19
CA GLU A 65 -26.58 -11.84 40.45
C GLU A 65 -25.93 -13.24 40.55
N ASP A 66 -25.03 -13.56 39.61
CA ASP A 66 -24.36 -14.87 39.60
C ASP A 66 -23.35 -14.99 40.76
N TYR A 67 -22.55 -13.97 41.06
CA TYR A 67 -21.58 -14.01 42.15
C TYR A 67 -22.27 -14.05 43.52
N SER A 68 -23.36 -13.30 43.72
CA SER A 68 -24.12 -13.33 44.97
C SER A 68 -24.73 -14.71 45.26
N SER A 69 -25.12 -15.44 44.21
CA SER A 69 -25.71 -16.78 44.35
C SER A 69 -24.70 -17.92 44.19
N LEU A 70 -23.53 -17.66 43.61
CA LEU A 70 -22.54 -18.63 43.11
C LEU A 70 -23.16 -19.76 42.27
N LYS A 71 -24.28 -19.49 41.58
CA LYS A 71 -25.06 -20.52 40.88
C LYS A 71 -24.22 -21.25 39.84
N THR A 72 -23.43 -20.50 39.06
CA THR A 72 -22.56 -21.10 38.03
C THR A 72 -21.50 -22.02 38.63
N LEU A 73 -20.86 -21.64 39.74
CA LEU A 73 -19.83 -22.47 40.39
C LEU A 73 -20.43 -23.71 41.09
N CYS A 74 -21.63 -23.58 41.67
CA CYS A 74 -22.36 -24.73 42.22
C CYS A 74 -22.78 -25.71 41.12
N ARG A 75 -23.33 -25.23 40.00
CA ARG A 75 -23.67 -26.06 38.83
C ARG A 75 -22.44 -26.74 38.22
N ALA A 76 -21.30 -26.07 38.24
CA ALA A 76 -20.02 -26.62 37.77
C ALA A 76 -19.38 -27.62 38.75
N VAL A 77 -20.04 -27.91 39.89
CA VAL A 77 -19.61 -28.81 40.97
C VAL A 77 -18.29 -28.36 41.63
N VAL A 78 -18.00 -27.06 41.58
CA VAL A 78 -16.83 -26.46 42.27
C VAL A 78 -17.15 -26.29 43.76
N PHE A 79 -18.34 -25.77 44.05
CA PHE A 79 -18.84 -25.62 45.42
C PHE A 79 -20.12 -26.41 45.63
N ARG A 80 -20.38 -26.80 46.88
CA ARG A 80 -21.68 -27.34 47.29
C ARG A 80 -22.69 -26.20 47.49
N ASP A 81 -23.98 -26.46 47.33
CA ASP A 81 -25.03 -25.43 47.42
C ASP A 81 -25.03 -24.66 48.75
N GLY A 82 -24.68 -25.34 49.86
CA GLY A 82 -24.60 -24.75 51.20
C GLY A 82 -23.34 -23.94 51.51
N VAL A 83 -22.48 -23.64 50.52
CA VAL A 83 -21.31 -22.78 50.74
C VAL A 83 -21.75 -21.37 51.16
N LYS A 84 -21.02 -20.76 52.11
CA LYS A 84 -21.23 -19.35 52.48
C LYS A 84 -21.05 -18.48 51.23
N LYS A 85 -22.07 -17.71 50.89
CA LYS A 85 -22.06 -16.80 49.74
C LYS A 85 -21.33 -15.49 50.10
N PRO A 86 -20.60 -14.89 49.17
CA PRO A 86 -19.94 -13.61 49.40
C PRO A 86 -20.97 -12.47 49.46
N THR A 87 -20.67 -11.43 50.23
CA THR A 87 -21.40 -10.17 50.18
C THR A 87 -20.95 -9.38 48.96
N VAL A 88 -21.87 -9.10 48.03
CA VAL A 88 -21.56 -8.41 46.77
C VAL A 88 -22.24 -7.06 46.72
N TYR A 89 -21.49 -5.99 46.46
CA TYR A 89 -22.02 -4.64 46.28
C TYR A 89 -22.00 -4.21 44.81
N GLU A 90 -23.17 -3.83 44.29
CA GLU A 90 -23.30 -3.27 42.94
C GLU A 90 -23.10 -1.75 42.98
N MET A 91 -21.94 -1.28 42.52
CA MET A 91 -21.65 0.15 42.45
C MET A 91 -22.33 0.76 41.20
N LYS A 92 -23.47 1.44 41.45
CA LYS A 92 -24.31 2.04 40.39
C LYS A 92 -23.91 3.46 39.99
N HIS A 93 -23.27 4.19 40.90
CA HIS A 93 -22.90 5.60 40.76
C HIS A 93 -21.41 5.79 41.07
N THR A 94 -20.86 6.96 40.73
CA THR A 94 -19.50 7.34 41.13
C THR A 94 -19.38 7.44 42.65
N TYR A 95 -18.18 7.19 43.18
CA TYR A 95 -17.92 7.14 44.62
C TYR A 95 -18.41 8.41 45.35
N CYS A 96 -19.06 8.22 46.49
CA CYS A 96 -19.29 9.23 47.53
C CYS A 96 -19.12 8.59 48.92
N ASP A 97 -18.91 9.40 49.96
CA ASP A 97 -18.60 8.91 51.30
C ASP A 97 -19.70 8.05 51.93
N ASP A 98 -20.96 8.27 51.55
CA ASP A 98 -22.10 7.45 52.01
C ASP A 98 -21.98 5.98 51.59
N MET A 99 -21.26 5.69 50.49
CA MET A 99 -21.04 4.31 50.00
C MET A 99 -19.93 3.58 50.77
N LEU A 100 -19.15 4.27 51.61
CA LEU A 100 -17.96 3.70 52.24
C LEU A 100 -18.31 2.52 53.17
N VAL A 101 -19.48 2.58 53.82
CA VAL A 101 -19.96 1.49 54.69
C VAL A 101 -20.24 0.23 53.87
N ASP A 102 -21.04 0.35 52.81
CA ASP A 102 -21.37 -0.77 51.91
C ASP A 102 -20.11 -1.35 51.25
N ILE A 103 -19.19 -0.48 50.80
CA ILE A 103 -17.91 -0.90 50.22
C ILE A 103 -17.08 -1.65 51.25
N ASN A 104 -17.06 -1.24 52.52
CA ASN A 104 -16.28 -1.92 53.57
C ASN A 104 -16.87 -3.29 53.94
N GLU A 105 -18.19 -3.41 53.99
CA GLU A 105 -18.88 -4.66 54.36
C GLU A 105 -18.91 -5.71 53.23
N ALA A 106 -18.78 -5.29 51.96
CA ALA A 106 -18.82 -6.20 50.83
C ALA A 106 -17.50 -6.95 50.60
N ASP A 107 -17.52 -8.27 50.38
CA ASP A 107 -16.33 -9.02 49.95
C ASP A 107 -15.95 -8.66 48.50
N VAL A 108 -16.95 -8.40 47.66
CA VAL A 108 -16.80 -8.11 46.23
C VAL A 108 -17.53 -6.83 45.84
N VAL A 109 -16.84 -5.92 45.16
CA VAL A 109 -17.43 -4.72 44.55
C VAL A 109 -17.43 -4.88 43.04
N VAL A 110 -18.60 -4.70 42.39
CA VAL A 110 -18.72 -4.77 40.93
C VAL A 110 -19.09 -3.40 40.38
N ALA A 111 -18.28 -2.89 39.45
CA ALA A 111 -18.39 -1.52 38.94
C ALA A 111 -18.23 -1.44 37.42
N THR A 112 -18.77 -0.38 36.83
CA THR A 112 -18.43 0.07 35.47
C THR A 112 -17.14 0.93 35.51
N PRO A 113 -16.45 1.18 34.38
CA PRO A 113 -15.10 1.75 34.41
C PRO A 113 -15.05 3.15 35.02
N LEU A 114 -16.06 3.99 34.75
CA LEU A 114 -16.17 5.33 35.34
C LEU A 114 -16.31 5.27 36.88
N CYS A 115 -17.09 4.31 37.39
CA CYS A 115 -17.31 4.13 38.83
C CYS A 115 -16.04 3.57 39.50
N ALA A 116 -15.41 2.56 38.88
CA ALA A 116 -14.15 2.00 39.34
C ALA A 116 -13.03 3.05 39.35
N LEU A 117 -12.94 3.92 38.33
CA LEU A 117 -11.98 5.02 38.31
C LEU A 117 -12.21 5.97 39.48
N SER A 118 -13.45 6.41 39.70
CA SER A 118 -13.78 7.31 40.82
C SER A 118 -13.41 6.71 42.18
N LEU A 119 -13.57 5.40 42.34
CA LEU A 119 -13.20 4.67 43.55
C LEU A 119 -11.67 4.50 43.68
N SER A 120 -10.98 4.21 42.58
CA SER A 120 -9.52 4.01 42.55
C SER A 120 -8.73 5.27 42.90
N SER A 121 -9.31 6.45 42.66
CA SER A 121 -8.69 7.75 42.98
C SER A 121 -8.74 8.09 44.48
N VAL A 122 -9.46 7.32 45.29
CA VAL A 122 -9.65 7.58 46.72
C VAL A 122 -8.70 6.70 47.53
N GLU A 123 -7.72 7.32 48.18
CA GLU A 123 -6.58 6.61 48.78
C GLU A 123 -6.95 5.63 49.89
N ASN A 124 -7.81 6.03 50.83
CA ASN A 124 -8.26 5.17 51.93
C ASN A 124 -9.19 4.03 51.48
N VAL A 125 -9.65 4.04 50.23
CA VAL A 125 -10.49 2.99 49.64
C VAL A 125 -9.65 2.07 48.76
N ARG A 126 -8.78 2.63 47.91
CA ARG A 126 -8.03 1.86 46.92
C ARG A 126 -7.07 0.84 47.53
N VAL A 127 -6.47 1.15 48.68
CA VAL A 127 -5.52 0.28 49.39
C VAL A 127 -6.17 -0.95 50.02
N LYS A 128 -7.50 -1.02 50.06
CA LYS A 128 -8.24 -2.14 50.66
C LYS A 128 -8.43 -3.32 49.72
N PHE A 129 -8.22 -3.13 48.41
CA PHE A 129 -8.46 -4.16 47.41
C PHE A 129 -7.21 -5.01 47.18
N ASP A 130 -7.34 -6.33 47.29
CA ASP A 130 -6.23 -7.27 47.08
C ASP A 130 -6.06 -7.61 45.61
N ILE A 131 -7.16 -7.57 44.85
CA ILE A 131 -7.20 -8.00 43.46
C ILE A 131 -8.22 -7.20 42.65
N ILE A 132 -7.83 -6.88 41.43
CA ILE A 132 -8.68 -6.27 40.42
C ILE A 132 -8.87 -7.25 39.28
N LEU A 133 -10.13 -7.55 38.97
CA LEU A 133 -10.52 -8.40 37.87
C LEU A 133 -11.21 -7.54 36.81
N VAL A 134 -10.69 -7.59 35.59
CA VAL A 134 -11.23 -6.83 34.46
C VAL A 134 -11.85 -7.78 33.45
N ASP A 135 -13.15 -7.65 33.22
CA ASP A 135 -13.81 -8.35 32.11
C ASP A 135 -13.79 -7.49 30.84
N GLU A 136 -13.73 -8.17 29.69
CA GLU A 136 -13.57 -7.58 28.36
C GLU A 136 -12.38 -6.62 28.28
N ALA A 137 -11.21 -7.12 28.71
CA ALA A 137 -9.97 -6.36 28.80
C ALA A 137 -9.47 -5.78 27.46
N HIS A 138 -10.06 -6.15 26.33
CA HIS A 138 -9.84 -5.46 25.07
C HIS A 138 -10.37 -4.00 25.06
N HIS A 139 -11.04 -3.53 26.12
CA HIS A 139 -11.34 -2.11 26.33
C HIS A 139 -10.30 -1.36 27.20
N VAL A 140 -9.37 -2.08 27.82
CA VAL A 140 -8.41 -1.57 28.83
C VAL A 140 -7.46 -0.46 28.37
N PRO A 141 -7.07 -0.33 27.08
CA PRO A 141 -6.16 0.76 26.70
C PRO A 141 -6.86 2.13 26.50
N ALA A 142 -8.14 2.25 26.87
CA ALA A 142 -8.74 3.55 27.11
C ALA A 142 -8.18 4.13 28.42
N LYS A 143 -7.82 5.43 28.43
CA LYS A 143 -7.14 6.11 29.55
C LYS A 143 -7.75 5.80 30.93
N THR A 144 -9.08 5.65 31.00
CA THR A 144 -9.83 5.32 32.23
C THR A 144 -9.37 4.01 32.87
N TRP A 145 -9.20 2.97 32.07
CA TRP A 145 -8.86 1.63 32.55
C TRP A 145 -7.40 1.52 32.96
N GLU A 146 -6.51 2.05 32.12
CA GLU A 146 -5.09 2.17 32.45
C GLU A 146 -4.87 2.91 33.77
N GLN A 147 -5.60 4.02 33.97
CA GLN A 147 -5.51 4.79 35.21
C GLN A 147 -5.99 4.00 36.44
N ILE A 148 -7.00 3.12 36.32
CA ILE A 148 -7.43 2.25 37.44
C ILE A 148 -6.28 1.34 37.85
N LEU A 149 -5.62 0.67 36.90
CA LEU A 149 -4.51 -0.24 37.16
C LEU A 149 -3.31 0.51 37.76
N VAL A 150 -3.01 1.72 37.25
CA VAL A 150 -1.96 2.60 37.80
C VAL A 150 -2.29 3.03 39.23
N ASN A 151 -3.53 3.46 39.48
CA ASN A 151 -3.97 3.92 40.81
C ASN A 151 -3.92 2.81 41.86
N MET A 152 -4.11 1.55 41.44
CA MET A 152 -4.21 0.36 42.30
C MET A 152 -3.09 -0.64 42.00
N ASN A 153 -1.87 -0.16 41.78
CA ASN A 153 -0.70 -0.96 41.40
C ASN A 153 -0.25 -1.98 42.47
N ALA A 154 -0.65 -1.79 43.73
CA ALA A 154 -0.35 -2.72 44.82
C ALA A 154 -1.24 -3.98 44.80
N ALA A 155 -2.40 -3.91 44.15
CA ALA A 155 -3.31 -5.03 44.01
C ALA A 155 -2.86 -5.95 42.87
N LYS A 156 -3.18 -7.24 42.95
CA LYS A 156 -2.99 -8.17 41.81
C LYS A 156 -3.96 -7.79 40.69
N HIS A 157 -3.54 -7.87 39.43
CA HIS A 157 -4.42 -7.57 38.29
C HIS A 157 -4.61 -8.80 37.42
N VAL A 158 -5.87 -9.15 37.11
CA VAL A 158 -6.20 -10.20 36.14
C VAL A 158 -7.18 -9.66 35.11
N LEU A 159 -6.78 -9.73 33.85
CA LEU A 159 -7.43 -9.15 32.70
C LEU A 159 -8.00 -10.29 31.83
N PHE A 160 -9.32 -10.34 31.65
CA PHE A 160 -9.99 -11.38 30.89
C PHE A 160 -10.53 -10.82 29.57
N THR A 161 -10.23 -11.48 28.44
CA THR A 161 -10.74 -11.08 27.12
C THR A 161 -11.00 -12.30 26.24
N ALA A 162 -11.91 -12.18 25.27
CA ALA A 162 -12.04 -13.18 24.20
C ALA A 162 -11.13 -12.88 23.01
N THR A 163 -10.71 -11.63 22.86
CA THR A 163 -9.96 -11.12 21.70
C THR A 163 -8.77 -10.31 22.22
N PRO A 164 -7.53 -10.79 22.06
CA PRO A 164 -6.35 -10.08 22.55
C PRO A 164 -5.97 -8.90 21.63
N PHE A 165 -6.42 -8.91 20.38
CA PHE A 165 -6.15 -7.89 19.37
C PHE A 165 -7.27 -6.85 19.28
N ARG A 166 -6.92 -5.59 18.93
CA ARG A 166 -7.83 -4.43 18.86
C ARG A 166 -7.75 -3.72 17.51
N LEU A 167 -8.85 -3.07 17.13
CA LEU A 167 -8.93 -2.20 15.94
C LEU A 167 -7.95 -1.02 16.00
N ASP A 168 -7.78 -0.40 17.17
CA ASP A 168 -6.86 0.72 17.37
C ASP A 168 -5.40 0.25 17.57
N ARG A 169 -5.16 -1.07 17.52
CA ARG A 169 -3.85 -1.73 17.63
C ARG A 169 -3.05 -1.36 18.88
N LYS A 170 -3.72 -0.88 19.94
CA LYS A 170 -3.07 -0.63 21.24
C LYS A 170 -2.96 -1.90 22.05
N GLU A 171 -1.81 -2.06 22.70
CA GLU A 171 -1.48 -3.21 23.53
C GLU A 171 -2.35 -3.28 24.80
N ILE A 172 -2.76 -4.50 25.18
CA ILE A 172 -3.24 -4.78 26.54
C ILE A 172 -2.02 -4.98 27.45
N LYS A 173 -1.81 -4.04 28.38
CA LYS A 173 -0.71 -4.09 29.35
C LYS A 173 -0.84 -5.30 30.27
N GLY A 174 0.09 -6.24 30.17
CA GLY A 174 0.13 -7.46 30.98
C GLY A 174 0.69 -8.67 30.22
N GLU A 175 1.06 -9.70 30.97
CA GLU A 175 1.57 -10.96 30.41
C GLU A 175 0.41 -11.88 30.05
N MET A 176 0.37 -12.36 28.80
CA MET A 176 -0.58 -13.39 28.38
C MET A 176 -0.14 -14.72 28.96
N ILE A 177 -0.83 -15.20 30.00
CA ILE A 177 -0.44 -16.41 30.74
C ILE A 177 -1.25 -17.64 30.32
N TYR A 178 -2.36 -17.44 29.61
CA TYR A 178 -3.18 -18.51 29.09
C TYR A 178 -4.04 -18.01 27.92
N THR A 179 -3.94 -18.72 26.80
CA THR A 179 -4.78 -18.51 25.61
C THR A 179 -5.42 -19.84 25.24
N TYR A 180 -6.74 -19.90 25.23
CA TYR A 180 -7.46 -21.10 24.81
C TYR A 180 -7.85 -20.97 23.33
N PRO A 181 -7.31 -21.82 22.42
CA PRO A 181 -7.52 -21.69 20.98
C PRO A 181 -8.99 -21.83 20.58
N LEU A 182 -9.38 -21.14 19.50
CA LEU A 182 -10.74 -21.23 18.97
C LEU A 182 -11.01 -22.61 18.37
N SER A 183 -10.03 -23.20 17.67
CA SER A 183 -10.08 -24.59 17.17
C SER A 183 -10.42 -25.58 18.28
N MET A 184 -9.75 -25.47 19.42
CA MET A 184 -10.02 -26.30 20.60
C MET A 184 -11.43 -26.08 21.15
N ALA A 185 -11.93 -24.85 21.13
CA ALA A 185 -13.29 -24.54 21.55
C ALA A 185 -14.37 -25.19 20.67
N TYR A 186 -14.14 -25.32 19.37
CA TYR A 186 -15.00 -26.13 18.49
C TYR A 186 -14.88 -27.63 18.83
N SER A 187 -13.67 -28.15 18.98
CA SER A 187 -13.45 -29.57 19.29
C SER A 187 -14.04 -30.02 20.63
N ASP A 188 -14.01 -29.15 21.65
CA ASP A 188 -14.58 -29.39 22.98
C ASP A 188 -16.10 -29.15 23.01
N GLY A 189 -16.73 -28.86 21.86
CA GLY A 189 -18.17 -28.61 21.73
C GLY A 189 -18.65 -27.33 22.45
N ILE A 190 -17.73 -26.42 22.78
CA ILE A 190 -18.04 -25.10 23.35
C ILE A 190 -18.70 -24.22 22.28
N PHE A 191 -18.18 -24.32 21.05
CA PHE A 191 -18.73 -23.72 19.84
C PHE A 191 -19.29 -24.83 18.96
N GLY A 192 -20.52 -24.67 18.49
CA GLY A 192 -21.12 -25.52 17.48
C GLY A 192 -20.80 -25.02 16.08
N GLU A 193 -20.93 -25.92 15.11
CA GLU A 193 -20.71 -25.61 13.70
C GLU A 193 -21.59 -24.45 13.20
N ILE A 194 -21.07 -23.73 12.22
CA ILE A 194 -21.75 -22.61 11.57
C ILE A 194 -21.87 -22.91 10.08
N GLU A 195 -23.10 -22.89 9.60
CA GLU A 195 -23.42 -23.03 8.19
C GLU A 195 -23.50 -21.65 7.55
N TYR A 196 -22.65 -21.39 6.54
CA TYR A 196 -22.75 -20.20 5.72
C TYR A 196 -23.75 -20.42 4.57
N ILE A 197 -24.74 -19.54 4.45
CA ILE A 197 -25.76 -19.57 3.42
C ILE A 197 -25.57 -18.34 2.51
N PRO A 198 -24.87 -18.49 1.38
CA PRO A 198 -24.63 -17.38 0.46
C PRO A 198 -25.88 -16.97 -0.31
N ILE A 199 -25.89 -15.71 -0.73
CA ILE A 199 -26.81 -15.15 -1.72
C ILE A 199 -25.96 -14.51 -2.81
N ASP A 200 -26.21 -14.82 -4.08
CA ASP A 200 -25.46 -14.25 -5.20
C ASP A 200 -25.62 -12.72 -5.28
N GLU A 201 -24.60 -12.03 -5.78
CA GLU A 201 -24.57 -10.56 -5.85
C GLU A 201 -25.67 -10.03 -6.80
N GLU A 202 -26.62 -9.26 -6.24
CA GLU A 202 -27.73 -8.67 -6.98
C GLU A 202 -28.11 -7.27 -6.44
N PRO A 203 -28.72 -6.39 -7.26
CA PRO A 203 -29.02 -5.00 -6.88
C PRO A 203 -29.96 -4.82 -5.68
N ASN A 204 -30.68 -5.86 -5.24
CA ASN A 204 -31.67 -5.79 -4.16
C ASN A 204 -31.26 -6.61 -2.91
N LYS A 205 -30.06 -6.31 -2.41
CA LYS A 205 -29.40 -7.00 -1.28
C LYS A 205 -30.30 -7.25 -0.07
N ASP A 206 -30.91 -6.19 0.48
CA ASP A 206 -31.65 -6.29 1.73
C ASP A 206 -32.91 -7.17 1.61
N TYR A 207 -33.64 -7.03 0.49
CA TYR A 207 -34.82 -7.84 0.23
C TYR A 207 -34.49 -9.33 0.11
N LEU A 208 -33.42 -9.65 -0.63
CA LEU A 208 -33.01 -11.04 -0.84
C LEU A 208 -32.56 -11.70 0.47
N ILE A 209 -31.81 -10.98 1.31
CA ILE A 209 -31.43 -11.45 2.64
C ILE A 209 -32.67 -11.69 3.51
N ALA A 210 -33.64 -10.78 3.53
CA ALA A 210 -34.86 -10.90 4.32
C ALA A 210 -35.71 -12.13 3.91
N LYS A 211 -35.91 -12.33 2.60
CA LYS A 211 -36.63 -13.51 2.08
C LYS A 211 -35.91 -14.82 2.36
N LYS A 212 -34.58 -14.83 2.26
CA LYS A 212 -33.79 -16.01 2.62
C LYS A 212 -33.87 -16.30 4.12
N ALA A 213 -33.82 -15.28 4.97
CA ALA A 213 -33.95 -15.41 6.43
C ALA A 213 -35.31 -15.98 6.83
N GLU A 214 -36.40 -15.50 6.23
CA GLU A 214 -37.75 -16.05 6.40
C GLU A 214 -37.81 -17.54 6.06
N ARG A 215 -37.33 -17.92 4.87
CA ARG A 215 -37.31 -19.31 4.43
C ARG A 215 -36.52 -20.21 5.39
N VAL A 216 -35.35 -19.76 5.83
CA VAL A 216 -34.49 -20.52 6.76
C VAL A 216 -35.17 -20.65 8.13
N PHE A 217 -35.78 -19.57 8.63
CA PHE A 217 -36.48 -19.58 9.91
C PHE A 217 -37.62 -20.61 9.95
N PHE A 218 -38.51 -20.58 8.97
CA PHE A 218 -39.62 -21.54 8.93
C PHE A 218 -39.14 -22.98 8.70
N SER A 219 -38.08 -23.18 7.90
CA SER A 219 -37.49 -24.51 7.72
C SER A 219 -36.94 -25.08 9.03
N ASP A 220 -36.29 -24.26 9.85
CA ASP A 220 -35.77 -24.70 11.15
C ASP A 220 -36.90 -25.00 12.14
N ARG A 221 -37.99 -24.24 12.09
CA ARG A 221 -39.19 -24.48 12.91
C ARG A 221 -39.88 -25.79 12.57
N GLU A 222 -40.01 -26.12 11.27
CA GLU A 222 -40.56 -27.40 10.80
C GLU A 222 -39.71 -28.61 11.22
N LEU A 223 -38.38 -28.43 11.34
CA LEU A 223 -37.47 -29.44 11.89
C LEU A 223 -37.53 -29.57 13.42
N GLY A 224 -38.39 -28.79 14.08
CA GLY A 224 -38.59 -28.80 15.53
C GLY A 224 -37.57 -27.98 16.32
N TYR A 225 -36.75 -27.15 15.65
CA TYR A 225 -35.78 -26.32 16.35
C TYR A 225 -36.42 -25.06 16.94
N ASP A 226 -36.02 -24.71 18.16
CA ASP A 226 -36.37 -23.47 18.83
C ASP A 226 -35.38 -22.35 18.44
N HIS A 227 -35.21 -22.13 17.13
CA HIS A 227 -34.32 -21.13 16.57
C HIS A 227 -34.97 -19.76 16.42
N TYR A 228 -34.20 -18.72 16.69
CA TYR A 228 -34.61 -17.32 16.56
C TYR A 228 -33.67 -16.55 15.64
N LEU A 229 -34.22 -15.54 14.97
CA LEU A 229 -33.52 -14.71 14.01
C LEU A 229 -32.88 -13.48 14.69
N MET A 230 -31.66 -13.15 14.27
CA MET A 230 -30.98 -11.90 14.56
C MET A 230 -30.61 -11.21 13.25
N VAL A 231 -31.22 -10.05 13.00
CA VAL A 231 -30.91 -9.20 11.86
C VAL A 231 -29.92 -8.13 12.29
N ARG A 232 -28.81 -8.01 11.57
CA ARG A 232 -27.72 -7.09 11.90
C ARG A 232 -27.54 -6.02 10.82
N THR A 233 -27.36 -4.79 11.26
CA THR A 233 -26.92 -3.66 10.43
C THR A 233 -25.97 -2.71 11.18
N ASN A 234 -25.46 -1.68 10.50
CA ASN A 234 -24.44 -0.76 11.00
C ASN A 234 -24.97 0.60 11.50
N THR A 235 -26.19 1.02 11.12
CA THR A 235 -26.76 2.32 11.53
C THR A 235 -28.19 2.20 12.05
N LYS A 236 -28.59 3.19 12.87
CA LYS A 236 -29.94 3.24 13.46
C LYS A 236 -31.01 3.51 12.40
N GLU A 237 -30.65 4.31 11.41
CA GLU A 237 -31.47 4.63 10.25
C GLU A 237 -31.76 3.34 9.47
N LYS A 238 -30.70 2.58 9.14
CA LYS A 238 -30.85 1.33 8.39
C LYS A 238 -31.64 0.28 9.17
N ALA A 239 -31.49 0.21 10.49
CA ALA A 239 -32.28 -0.71 11.30
C ALA A 239 -33.78 -0.40 11.29
N LYS A 240 -34.17 0.88 11.17
CA LYS A 240 -35.58 1.27 11.01
C LYS A 240 -36.10 0.87 9.64
N GLU A 241 -35.33 1.11 8.59
CA GLU A 241 -35.66 0.66 7.23
C GLU A 241 -35.85 -0.86 7.17
N LEU A 242 -34.98 -1.63 7.84
CA LEU A 242 -35.09 -3.09 7.91
C LEU A 242 -36.32 -3.53 8.74
N GLU A 243 -36.66 -2.82 9.81
CA GLU A 243 -37.87 -3.11 10.59
C GLU A 243 -39.13 -2.95 9.73
N GLU A 244 -39.19 -1.91 8.91
CA GLU A 244 -40.28 -1.71 7.94
C GLU A 244 -40.26 -2.78 6.84
N LEU A 245 -39.09 -3.07 6.26
CA LEU A 245 -38.91 -4.06 5.21
C LEU A 245 -39.36 -5.46 5.65
N TYR A 246 -38.86 -5.95 6.79
CA TYR A 246 -39.25 -7.28 7.28
C TYR A 246 -40.74 -7.34 7.61
N SER A 247 -41.33 -6.27 8.15
CA SER A 247 -42.77 -6.19 8.45
C SER A 247 -43.65 -6.21 7.20
N GLN A 248 -43.21 -5.57 6.10
CA GLN A 248 -43.98 -5.50 4.85
C GLN A 248 -43.76 -6.73 3.96
N GLU A 249 -42.54 -7.24 3.92
CA GLU A 249 -42.12 -8.25 2.94
C GLU A 249 -41.97 -9.65 3.52
N THR A 250 -42.10 -9.86 4.83
CA THR A 250 -42.00 -11.20 5.45
C THR A 250 -43.14 -11.45 6.45
N ALA A 251 -43.37 -12.71 6.80
CA ALA A 251 -44.29 -13.13 7.85
C ALA A 251 -43.63 -13.16 9.25
N LEU A 252 -42.39 -12.69 9.38
CA LEU A 252 -41.63 -12.72 10.63
C LEU A 252 -42.00 -11.54 11.54
N SER A 253 -42.19 -11.82 12.82
CA SER A 253 -42.39 -10.80 13.86
C SER A 253 -41.05 -10.41 14.50
N LEU A 254 -40.45 -9.35 13.99
CA LEU A 254 -39.19 -8.80 14.51
C LEU A 254 -39.39 -7.47 15.21
N LYS A 255 -38.55 -7.19 16.22
CA LYS A 255 -38.46 -5.86 16.83
C LYS A 255 -37.05 -5.33 16.83
N ARG A 256 -36.93 -4.04 16.57
CA ARG A 256 -35.65 -3.33 16.64
C ARG A 256 -35.22 -3.06 18.07
N ILE A 257 -33.93 -3.24 18.34
CA ILE A 257 -33.26 -2.89 19.60
C ILE A 257 -32.02 -2.05 19.27
N ASP A 258 -31.93 -0.86 19.87
CA ASP A 258 -30.77 0.01 19.74
C ASP A 258 -30.39 0.68 21.08
N SER A 259 -29.24 1.36 21.09
CA SER A 259 -28.69 2.04 22.27
C SER A 259 -29.50 3.24 22.80
N SER A 260 -30.51 3.71 22.07
CA SER A 260 -31.41 4.78 22.52
C SER A 260 -32.63 4.26 23.30
N MET A 261 -32.87 2.94 23.30
CA MET A 261 -33.97 2.34 24.05
C MET A 261 -33.63 2.21 25.54
N SER A 262 -34.64 2.40 26.40
CA SER A 262 -34.48 2.21 27.84
C SER A 262 -34.28 0.73 28.20
N ASN A 263 -33.58 0.47 29.30
CA ASN A 263 -33.39 -0.90 29.82
C ASN A 263 -34.71 -1.64 30.10
N SER A 264 -35.78 -0.92 30.44
CA SER A 264 -37.12 -1.51 30.61
C SER A 264 -37.70 -2.04 29.29
N THR A 265 -37.55 -1.28 28.20
CA THR A 265 -37.97 -1.68 26.85
C THR A 265 -37.16 -2.87 26.35
N ILE A 266 -35.84 -2.86 26.54
CA ILE A 266 -34.96 -3.99 26.19
C ILE A 266 -35.40 -5.25 26.94
N LYS A 267 -35.61 -5.18 28.27
CA LYS A 267 -36.11 -6.31 29.07
C LYS A 267 -37.47 -6.82 28.58
N LYS A 268 -38.35 -5.92 28.15
CA LYS A 268 -39.66 -6.30 27.59
C LYS A 268 -39.51 -7.08 26.27
N CYS A 269 -38.71 -6.59 25.32
CA CYS A 269 -38.44 -7.31 24.08
C CYS A 269 -37.79 -8.69 24.33
N ILE A 270 -36.89 -8.79 25.30
CA ILE A 270 -36.27 -10.06 25.69
C ILE A 270 -37.31 -11.04 26.27
N ASN A 271 -38.23 -10.56 27.09
CA ASN A 271 -39.32 -11.39 27.61
C ASN A 271 -40.27 -11.84 26.49
N GLU A 272 -40.55 -10.97 25.52
CA GLU A 272 -41.35 -11.30 24.33
C GLU A 272 -40.67 -12.40 23.48
N LEU A 273 -39.35 -12.34 23.26
CA LEU A 273 -38.58 -13.43 22.65
C LEU A 273 -38.71 -14.75 23.43
N ARG A 274 -38.49 -14.70 24.76
CA ARG A 274 -38.58 -15.88 25.65
C ARG A 274 -39.97 -16.50 25.66
N ASN A 275 -41.01 -15.69 25.55
CA ASN A 275 -42.41 -16.13 25.53
C ASN A 275 -42.90 -16.55 24.12
N LYS A 276 -41.99 -16.64 23.13
CA LYS A 276 -42.29 -17.00 21.74
C LYS A 276 -43.26 -16.03 21.02
N SER A 277 -43.34 -14.78 21.46
CA SER A 277 -44.18 -13.76 20.79
C SER A 277 -43.44 -12.95 19.74
N LEU A 278 -42.12 -13.15 19.62
CA LEU A 278 -41.27 -12.58 18.58
C LEU A 278 -40.45 -13.72 17.96
N ASP A 279 -40.23 -13.64 16.65
CA ASP A 279 -39.41 -14.59 15.89
C ASP A 279 -37.93 -14.20 15.93
N GLY A 280 -37.65 -12.93 16.23
CA GLY A 280 -36.29 -12.41 16.25
C GLY A 280 -36.21 -10.92 16.53
N ILE A 281 -35.02 -10.37 16.31
CA ILE A 281 -34.67 -8.99 16.64
C ILE A 281 -33.80 -8.36 15.57
N ILE A 282 -33.89 -7.03 15.44
CA ILE A 282 -33.04 -6.22 14.57
C ILE A 282 -32.14 -5.37 15.45
N CYS A 283 -30.82 -5.48 15.29
CA CYS A 283 -29.87 -4.75 16.13
C CYS A 283 -28.88 -3.91 15.32
N VAL A 284 -28.58 -2.73 15.88
CA VAL A 284 -27.48 -1.86 15.46
C VAL A 284 -26.32 -2.14 16.37
N ASP A 285 -25.22 -2.63 15.81
CA ASP A 285 -24.15 -3.27 16.57
C ASP A 285 -24.66 -4.44 17.44
N MET A 286 -23.76 -5.06 18.21
CA MET A 286 -24.21 -6.15 19.09
C MET A 286 -25.24 -5.60 20.08
N LEU A 287 -26.30 -6.37 20.35
CA LEU A 287 -26.99 -6.27 21.64
C LEU A 287 -25.90 -6.24 22.71
N GLY A 288 -25.89 -5.17 23.51
CA GLY A 288 -24.72 -4.75 24.29
C GLY A 288 -24.01 -5.91 24.99
N GLU A 289 -22.71 -5.74 25.23
CA GLU A 289 -21.90 -6.73 25.94
C GLU A 289 -22.67 -7.25 27.17
N GLY A 290 -22.96 -8.55 27.16
CA GLY A 290 -23.73 -9.24 28.21
C GLY A 290 -25.05 -9.88 27.76
N PHE A 291 -25.58 -9.62 26.56
CA PHE A 291 -26.80 -10.33 26.15
C PHE A 291 -26.52 -11.82 25.84
N ASP A 292 -27.23 -12.71 26.52
CA ASP A 292 -27.11 -14.16 26.38
C ASP A 292 -28.47 -14.80 26.05
N PHE A 293 -28.62 -15.25 24.80
CA PHE A 293 -29.79 -15.98 24.33
C PHE A 293 -29.34 -17.06 23.32
N PRO A 294 -28.98 -18.27 23.78
CA PRO A 294 -28.40 -19.33 22.95
C PRO A 294 -29.28 -19.80 21.78
N ASN A 295 -30.59 -19.53 21.87
CA ASN A 295 -31.57 -19.84 20.83
C ASN A 295 -31.49 -18.90 19.61
N LEU A 296 -30.69 -17.81 19.65
CA LEU A 296 -30.34 -17.04 18.45
C LEU A 296 -29.44 -17.88 17.56
N LYS A 297 -30.04 -18.50 16.54
CA LYS A 297 -29.38 -19.50 15.68
C LYS A 297 -29.48 -19.21 14.19
N ILE A 298 -30.16 -18.14 13.82
CA ILE A 298 -30.17 -17.63 12.45
C ILE A 298 -29.70 -16.18 12.48
N ALA A 299 -28.67 -15.85 11.72
CA ALA A 299 -28.08 -14.51 11.65
C ALA A 299 -28.20 -13.98 10.21
N ALA A 300 -28.96 -12.90 10.02
CA ALA A 300 -29.09 -12.21 8.74
C ALA A 300 -28.24 -10.93 8.74
N ILE A 301 -27.19 -10.91 7.92
CA ILE A 301 -26.19 -9.85 7.92
C ILE A 301 -26.37 -8.94 6.72
N HIS A 302 -27.01 -7.79 6.96
CA HIS A 302 -27.17 -6.73 5.96
C HIS A 302 -25.93 -5.82 5.90
N SER A 303 -25.14 -5.78 6.97
CA SER A 303 -23.87 -5.06 7.00
C SER A 303 -22.84 -5.82 7.85
N PRO A 304 -21.70 -6.23 7.28
CA PRO A 304 -20.69 -7.01 7.99
C PRO A 304 -19.94 -6.17 9.03
N HIS A 305 -19.26 -6.85 9.95
CA HIS A 305 -18.38 -6.20 10.91
C HIS A 305 -17.13 -5.68 10.22
N LYS A 306 -16.74 -4.44 10.56
CA LYS A 306 -15.45 -3.87 10.11
C LYS A 306 -14.23 -4.49 10.81
N SER A 307 -14.41 -5.25 11.89
CA SER A 307 -13.32 -5.83 12.69
C SER A 307 -13.50 -7.31 12.93
N LEU A 308 -12.39 -8.03 12.98
CA LEU A 308 -12.40 -9.45 13.33
C LEU A 308 -12.81 -9.67 14.79
N ALA A 309 -12.37 -8.79 15.71
CA ALA A 309 -12.69 -8.95 17.13
C ALA A 309 -14.20 -8.91 17.40
N SER A 310 -14.91 -7.96 16.80
CA SER A 310 -16.37 -7.87 16.94
C SER A 310 -17.09 -9.01 16.22
N ALA A 311 -16.58 -9.46 15.08
CA ALA A 311 -17.10 -10.63 14.38
C ALA A 311 -16.97 -11.91 15.23
N LEU A 312 -15.80 -12.15 15.84
CA LEU A 312 -15.57 -13.30 16.71
C LEU A 312 -16.46 -13.29 17.94
N GLN A 313 -16.65 -12.13 18.57
CA GLN A 313 -17.56 -12.00 19.71
C GLN A 313 -19.01 -12.26 19.33
N PHE A 314 -19.43 -11.79 18.15
CA PHE A 314 -20.76 -12.06 17.60
C PHE A 314 -20.94 -13.56 17.34
N ILE A 315 -19.99 -14.15 16.63
CA ILE A 315 -19.97 -15.57 16.28
C ILE A 315 -19.98 -16.45 17.54
N GLY A 316 -19.18 -16.13 18.55
CA GLY A 316 -19.15 -16.88 19.81
C GLY A 316 -20.38 -16.70 20.72
N ARG A 317 -21.23 -15.72 20.46
CA ARG A 317 -22.56 -15.65 21.07
C ARG A 317 -23.56 -16.53 20.33
N PHE A 318 -23.44 -16.58 19.01
CA PHE A 318 -24.33 -17.28 18.09
C PHE A 318 -24.09 -18.81 18.03
N ALA A 319 -22.83 -19.23 18.09
CA ALA A 319 -22.41 -20.62 17.96
C ALA A 319 -22.60 -21.47 19.23
N ARG A 320 -23.22 -20.96 20.30
CA ARG A 320 -23.32 -21.67 21.60
C ARG A 320 -24.22 -22.90 21.53
N THR A 321 -23.88 -23.97 22.25
CA THR A 321 -24.54 -25.29 22.18
C THR A 321 -25.36 -25.66 23.43
N ASN A 322 -25.63 -24.69 24.31
CA ASN A 322 -26.11 -24.93 25.68
C ASN A 322 -27.63 -24.75 25.89
N ALA A 323 -28.44 -24.74 24.83
CA ALA A 323 -29.90 -24.76 24.93
C ALA A 323 -30.50 -26.06 24.37
N GLU A 324 -31.71 -26.38 24.78
CA GLU A 324 -32.45 -27.55 24.29
C GLU A 324 -33.10 -27.24 22.93
N ASN A 325 -33.25 -28.26 22.09
CA ASN A 325 -33.89 -28.19 20.76
C ASN A 325 -33.26 -27.13 19.83
N ILE A 326 -31.94 -27.04 19.80
CA ILE A 326 -31.18 -26.21 18.85
C ILE A 326 -30.33 -27.10 17.94
N GLY A 327 -30.09 -26.65 16.70
CA GLY A 327 -29.20 -27.23 15.71
C GLY A 327 -28.07 -26.29 15.29
N THR A 328 -27.50 -26.54 14.10
CA THR A 328 -26.41 -25.77 13.50
C THR A 328 -26.82 -24.30 13.30
N ALA A 329 -25.92 -23.38 13.64
CA ALA A 329 -26.16 -21.96 13.54
C ALA A 329 -25.99 -21.50 12.09
N LYS A 330 -26.91 -20.70 11.55
CA LYS A 330 -26.95 -20.33 10.13
C LYS A 330 -26.65 -18.86 9.89
N PHE A 331 -25.62 -18.58 9.10
CA PHE A 331 -25.18 -17.22 8.77
C PHE A 331 -25.57 -16.89 7.32
N ILE A 332 -26.43 -15.89 7.13
CA ILE A 332 -26.99 -15.51 5.84
C ILE A 332 -26.43 -14.14 5.43
N ALA A 333 -25.73 -14.08 4.30
CA ALA A 333 -25.18 -12.84 3.76
C ALA A 333 -24.99 -12.92 2.24
N MET A 334 -25.04 -11.77 1.56
CA MET A 334 -24.77 -11.65 0.13
C MET A 334 -23.26 -11.75 -0.16
N ASN A 335 -22.91 -12.53 -1.18
CA ASN A 335 -21.55 -12.76 -1.67
C ASN A 335 -21.02 -11.57 -2.47
N ASP A 336 -20.86 -10.42 -1.82
CA ASP A 336 -20.40 -9.17 -2.43
C ASP A 336 -19.06 -8.70 -1.85
N SER A 337 -18.43 -7.73 -2.51
CA SER A 337 -17.17 -7.11 -2.06
C SER A 337 -17.25 -6.43 -0.67
N GLU A 338 -18.44 -6.26 -0.09
CA GLU A 338 -18.58 -5.66 1.24
C GLU A 338 -18.29 -6.64 2.38
N LEU A 339 -18.35 -7.96 2.16
CA LEU A 339 -18.06 -8.97 3.18
C LEU A 339 -16.57 -9.28 3.32
N LEU A 340 -15.77 -8.21 3.34
CA LEU A 340 -14.37 -8.24 3.73
C LEU A 340 -14.27 -8.02 5.24
N ILE A 341 -13.65 -8.96 5.95
CA ILE A 341 -13.19 -8.71 7.31
C ILE A 341 -11.70 -8.36 7.23
N GLU A 342 -11.38 -7.09 7.51
CA GLU A 342 -10.00 -6.57 7.49
C GLU A 342 -9.22 -6.93 6.21
N ASN A 343 -9.86 -6.72 5.04
CA ASN A 343 -9.32 -6.97 3.69
C ASN A 343 -9.09 -8.44 3.31
N THR A 344 -9.52 -9.41 4.14
CA THR A 344 -9.54 -10.81 3.73
C THR A 344 -10.90 -11.14 3.11
N ALA A 345 -10.90 -11.55 1.84
CA ALA A 345 -12.09 -12.05 1.16
C ALA A 345 -12.51 -13.37 1.82
N MET A 346 -13.69 -13.38 2.44
CA MET A 346 -14.25 -14.55 3.10
C MET A 346 -14.89 -15.55 2.12
N TYR A 347 -14.72 -15.32 0.81
CA TYR A 347 -15.34 -16.09 -0.27
C TYR A 347 -14.28 -16.85 -1.05
N THR A 348 -14.00 -18.05 -0.59
CA THR A 348 -13.36 -19.07 -1.42
C THR A 348 -14.35 -20.21 -1.56
N ASN A 349 -14.63 -20.61 -2.81
CA ASN A 349 -15.75 -21.49 -3.20
C ASN A 349 -15.74 -22.88 -2.55
N ASP A 350 -14.68 -23.24 -1.81
CA ASP A 350 -14.51 -24.53 -1.13
C ASP A 350 -14.11 -24.41 0.36
N ALA A 351 -13.98 -23.20 0.91
CA ALA A 351 -13.55 -23.03 2.30
C ALA A 351 -14.74 -23.00 3.26
N ILE A 352 -14.71 -23.88 4.25
CA ILE A 352 -15.68 -23.87 5.35
C ILE A 352 -15.44 -22.57 6.13
N TRP A 353 -16.45 -21.69 6.17
CA TRP A 353 -16.36 -20.36 6.82
C TRP A 353 -15.78 -20.42 8.24
N GLN A 354 -16.06 -21.52 8.95
CA GLN A 354 -15.48 -21.87 10.24
C GLN A 354 -13.94 -21.89 10.23
N ASP A 355 -13.32 -22.54 9.24
CA ASP A 355 -11.87 -22.68 9.15
C ASP A 355 -11.20 -21.32 8.91
N ILE A 356 -11.80 -20.49 8.05
CA ILE A 356 -11.29 -19.13 7.81
C ILE A 356 -11.29 -18.31 9.11
N ILE A 357 -12.33 -18.41 9.92
CA ILE A 357 -12.43 -17.68 11.20
C ILE A 357 -11.40 -18.20 12.22
N ILE A 358 -11.22 -19.52 12.29
CA ILE A 358 -10.20 -20.14 13.13
C ILE A 358 -8.82 -19.63 12.72
N ASP A 359 -8.48 -19.71 11.43
CA ASP A 359 -7.19 -19.27 10.90
C ASP A 359 -6.95 -17.78 11.16
N LEU A 360 -7.92 -16.92 10.84
CA LEU A 360 -7.81 -15.47 11.09
C LEU A 360 -7.60 -15.15 12.57
N SER A 361 -8.35 -15.81 13.47
CA SER A 361 -8.25 -15.57 14.90
C SER A 361 -6.91 -16.05 15.46
N GLU A 362 -6.48 -17.25 15.08
CA GLU A 362 -5.26 -17.86 15.60
C GLU A 362 -4.01 -17.19 15.03
N ASN A 363 -4.01 -16.81 13.75
CA ASN A 363 -2.90 -16.07 13.15
C ASN A 363 -2.70 -14.71 13.83
N LYS A 364 -3.78 -13.95 14.09
CA LYS A 364 -3.64 -12.68 14.83
C LYS A 364 -3.20 -12.85 16.27
N ALA A 365 -3.68 -13.89 16.96
CA ALA A 365 -3.23 -14.18 18.32
C ALA A 365 -1.72 -14.50 18.33
N LYS A 366 -1.26 -15.32 17.37
CA LYS A 366 0.17 -15.64 17.19
C LYS A 366 0.99 -14.40 16.82
N GLU A 367 0.50 -13.54 15.93
CA GLU A 367 1.19 -12.29 15.57
C GLU A 367 1.37 -11.35 16.77
N GLU A 368 0.36 -11.23 17.62
CA GLU A 368 0.42 -10.42 18.84
C GLU A 368 1.42 -11.00 19.86
N GLU A 369 1.41 -12.33 20.04
CA GLU A 369 2.36 -13.04 20.90
C GLU A 369 3.81 -12.89 20.39
N GLN A 370 4.04 -13.15 19.11
CA GLN A 370 5.34 -12.98 18.46
C GLN A 370 5.82 -11.53 18.54
N SER A 371 4.93 -10.56 18.38
CA SER A 371 5.27 -9.14 18.52
C SER A 371 5.71 -8.84 19.96
N LYS A 372 4.97 -9.28 20.98
CA LYS A 372 5.36 -9.10 22.38
C LYS A 372 6.71 -9.76 22.69
N GLU A 373 6.94 -10.96 22.19
CA GLU A 373 8.22 -11.66 22.37
C GLU A 373 9.37 -10.93 21.68
N TYR A 374 9.15 -10.44 20.45
CA TYR A 374 10.12 -9.62 19.72
C TYR A 374 10.53 -8.37 20.50
N PHE A 375 9.57 -7.63 21.07
CA PHE A 375 9.87 -6.41 21.82
C PHE A 375 10.52 -6.66 23.18
N LYS A 376 10.33 -7.83 23.81
CA LYS A 376 11.12 -8.24 24.99
C LYS A 376 12.62 -8.37 24.71
N GLY A 377 12.99 -8.55 23.44
CA GLY A 377 14.39 -8.59 23.01
C GLY A 377 15.09 -7.23 23.08
N PHE A 378 14.35 -6.12 23.13
CA PHE A 378 14.94 -4.79 23.23
C PHE A 378 15.42 -4.48 24.65
N ARG A 379 16.64 -3.97 24.75
CA ARG A 379 17.24 -3.47 25.99
C ARG A 379 17.55 -1.99 25.84
N ARG A 380 17.47 -1.25 26.95
CA ARG A 380 18.00 0.11 27.03
C ARG A 380 19.47 0.07 27.42
N ASN A 381 20.24 1.04 26.91
CA ASN A 381 21.62 1.21 27.36
C ASN A 381 21.63 1.66 28.84
N ALA A 382 22.44 1.03 29.67
CA ALA A 382 22.27 0.97 31.14
C ALA A 382 22.66 2.25 31.92
N ASN A 383 22.83 3.40 31.27
CA ASN A 383 23.44 4.59 31.87
C ASN A 383 22.47 5.73 32.26
N SER A 384 21.18 5.64 31.94
CA SER A 384 20.19 6.68 32.26
C SER A 384 19.43 6.39 33.56
N GLY A 385 19.89 7.01 34.65
CA GLY A 385 19.14 7.05 35.90
C GLY A 385 18.14 8.22 35.91
N THR A 386 16.96 8.09 35.30
CA THR A 386 15.77 8.91 35.64
C THR A 386 14.44 8.36 35.07
N ASP A 387 13.44 8.36 35.96
CA ASP A 387 11.97 8.32 35.84
C ASP A 387 11.26 7.38 34.83
N ALA A 388 10.79 6.27 35.40
CA ALA A 388 10.02 5.18 34.81
C ALA A 388 8.56 5.49 34.41
N ASN A 389 8.23 6.71 33.95
CA ASN A 389 6.82 7.07 33.67
C ASN A 389 6.47 7.57 32.26
N ASP A 390 7.44 7.86 31.38
CA ASP A 390 7.19 8.21 29.96
C ASP A 390 7.75 7.13 29.02
N GLU A 391 7.35 5.87 29.25
CA GLU A 391 7.72 4.75 28.36
C GLU A 391 6.98 4.84 27.02
N ILE A 392 7.69 5.21 25.94
CA ILE A 392 7.18 5.02 24.57
C ILE A 392 7.13 3.51 24.29
N SER A 393 5.93 2.96 24.19
CA SER A 393 5.75 1.55 23.80
C SER A 393 6.18 1.35 22.34
N LEU A 394 7.21 0.53 22.12
CA LEU A 394 7.69 0.13 20.79
C LEU A 394 6.58 -0.48 19.92
N HIS A 395 5.56 -1.10 20.55
CA HIS A 395 4.38 -1.62 19.88
C HIS A 395 3.57 -0.55 19.14
N SER A 396 3.70 0.73 19.51
CA SER A 396 2.98 1.85 18.88
C SER A 396 3.73 2.47 17.70
N ILE A 397 5.03 2.20 17.54
CA ILE A 397 5.86 2.82 16.52
C ILE A 397 5.52 2.24 15.14
N ARG A 398 5.19 3.12 14.19
CA ARG A 398 4.86 2.75 12.82
C ARG A 398 5.66 3.58 11.80
N PRO A 399 6.91 3.22 11.47
CA PRO A 399 7.63 3.88 10.40
C PRO A 399 6.90 3.71 9.06
N ASN A 400 6.86 4.77 8.26
CA ASN A 400 6.52 4.64 6.84
C ASN A 400 7.62 3.84 6.13
N GLY A 401 7.29 3.10 5.07
CA GLY A 401 8.26 2.35 4.29
C GLY A 401 9.31 3.26 3.66
N HIS A 402 10.49 3.36 4.27
CA HIS A 402 11.62 4.12 3.77
C HIS A 402 12.91 3.56 4.35
N ALA A 403 13.93 3.35 3.53
CA ALA A 403 15.26 2.99 4.00
C ALA A 403 16.33 3.58 3.08
N LYS A 404 17.33 4.24 3.68
CA LYS A 404 18.62 4.47 3.04
C LYS A 404 19.49 3.23 3.27
N ILE A 405 20.16 2.75 2.22
CA ILE A 405 20.90 1.50 2.26
C ILE A 405 22.38 1.76 1.94
N TYR A 406 23.25 1.19 2.77
CA TYR A 406 24.68 1.15 2.51
C TYR A 406 25.21 -0.28 2.59
N ARG A 407 26.25 -0.57 1.83
CA ARG A 407 27.10 -1.75 2.08
C ARG A 407 28.15 -1.37 3.09
N VAL A 408 28.29 -2.11 4.18
CA VAL A 408 29.13 -1.71 5.32
C VAL A 408 30.09 -2.80 5.79
N SER A 409 31.11 -2.40 6.54
CA SER A 409 31.99 -3.27 7.31
C SER A 409 32.15 -2.76 8.74
N GLY A 410 32.37 -3.65 9.70
CA GLY A 410 32.65 -3.27 11.08
C GLY A 410 31.47 -2.60 11.78
N PHE A 411 30.27 -3.17 11.67
CA PHE A 411 29.09 -2.65 12.36
C PHE A 411 29.23 -2.80 13.88
N ASP A 412 29.08 -1.70 14.62
CA ASP A 412 29.03 -1.65 16.07
C ASP A 412 27.62 -1.31 16.55
N ILE A 413 26.92 -2.30 17.12
CA ILE A 413 25.57 -2.13 17.65
C ILE A 413 25.53 -1.24 18.90
N SER A 414 26.66 -1.09 19.60
CA SER A 414 26.77 -0.34 20.85
C SER A 414 27.09 1.14 20.65
N ALA A 415 27.30 1.55 19.39
CA ALA A 415 27.57 2.94 19.04
C ALA A 415 26.39 3.87 19.36
N SER A 416 26.73 5.13 19.65
CA SER A 416 25.74 6.19 19.88
C SER A 416 25.34 6.86 18.58
N PHE A 417 24.09 7.33 18.51
CA PHE A 417 23.69 8.25 17.45
C PHE A 417 24.54 9.52 17.48
N PRO A 418 24.84 10.12 16.32
CA PRO A 418 25.59 11.37 16.26
C PRO A 418 24.80 12.51 16.90
N ASP A 419 25.50 13.52 17.43
CA ASP A 419 24.90 14.69 18.09
C ASP A 419 23.84 15.39 17.23
N ALA A 420 24.03 15.41 15.90
CA ALA A 420 23.08 15.97 14.94
C ALA A 420 21.67 15.34 14.99
N CYS A 421 21.53 14.11 15.52
CA CYS A 421 20.25 13.45 15.69
C CYS A 421 19.52 13.85 16.98
N ASN A 422 20.18 14.52 17.93
CA ASN A 422 19.64 14.89 19.25
C ASN A 422 18.91 13.73 19.97
N VAL A 423 19.41 12.51 19.81
CA VAL A 423 18.85 11.31 20.45
C VAL A 423 19.32 11.27 21.90
N SER A 424 18.38 11.15 22.85
CA SER A 424 18.71 10.96 24.27
C SER A 424 19.47 9.65 24.50
N GLU A 425 20.18 9.52 25.62
CA GLU A 425 20.94 8.30 25.97
C GLU A 425 20.09 7.02 26.07
N ASP A 426 18.76 7.14 26.14
CA ASP A 426 17.77 6.05 26.11
C ASP A 426 17.57 5.44 24.71
N VAL A 427 18.61 4.85 24.13
CA VAL A 427 18.53 4.09 22.88
C VAL A 427 18.04 2.66 23.16
N LEU A 428 17.19 2.13 22.28
CA LEU A 428 16.65 0.76 22.37
C LEU A 428 17.36 -0.15 21.38
N ILE A 429 18.02 -1.20 21.89
CA ILE A 429 18.85 -2.12 21.10
C ILE A 429 18.27 -3.53 21.14
N ASN A 430 18.12 -4.16 19.99
CA ASN A 430 17.82 -5.58 19.84
C ASN A 430 19.03 -6.31 19.22
N GLU A 431 19.77 -7.02 20.05
CA GLU A 431 20.97 -7.77 19.65
C GLU A 431 20.65 -8.99 18.78
N ASN A 432 19.41 -9.49 18.82
CA ASN A 432 19.04 -10.71 18.07
C ASN A 432 18.98 -10.47 16.55
N ASP A 433 18.59 -9.27 16.13
CA ASP A 433 18.45 -8.90 14.72
C ASP A 433 19.27 -7.65 14.32
N ASN A 434 20.16 -7.19 15.20
CA ASN A 434 21.00 -6.01 15.02
C ASN A 434 20.20 -4.74 14.69
N THR A 435 19.14 -4.48 15.45
CA THR A 435 18.30 -3.29 15.27
C THR A 435 18.44 -2.32 16.44
N VAL A 436 18.62 -1.04 16.12
CA VAL A 436 18.77 0.06 17.07
C VAL A 436 17.70 1.11 16.76
N VAL A 437 16.96 1.53 17.79
CA VAL A 437 15.88 2.53 17.68
C VAL A 437 16.20 3.72 18.58
N GLY A 438 16.27 4.90 17.98
CA GLY A 438 16.54 6.16 18.66
C GLY A 438 15.41 7.17 18.42
N ILE A 439 15.09 7.96 19.44
CA ILE A 439 14.11 9.06 19.34
C ILE A 439 14.82 10.37 19.68
N GLY A 440 15.00 11.20 18.66
CA GLY A 440 15.61 12.52 18.75
C GLY A 440 14.60 13.61 19.10
N LYS A 441 15.08 14.70 19.70
CA LYS A 441 14.28 15.92 19.94
C LYS A 441 14.85 17.09 19.14
N GLU A 442 14.09 17.58 18.18
CA GLU A 442 14.42 18.76 17.40
C GLU A 442 13.69 19.98 17.94
N CYS A 443 14.45 21.03 18.25
CA CYS A 443 13.96 22.29 18.79
C CYS A 443 13.76 23.29 17.67
N ILE A 444 12.51 23.48 17.23
CA ILE A 444 12.16 24.36 16.10
C ILE A 444 11.45 25.62 16.63
N PRO A 445 11.94 26.84 16.33
CA PRO A 445 11.21 28.05 16.72
C PRO A 445 9.84 28.12 16.01
N PRO A 446 8.73 28.46 16.70
CA PRO A 446 7.43 28.58 16.07
C PRO A 446 7.42 29.68 15.01
N LYS A 447 6.89 29.36 13.81
CA LYS A 447 6.88 30.27 12.65
C LYS A 447 6.16 31.62 12.87
N TRP A 448 5.37 31.74 13.93
CA TRP A 448 4.57 32.93 14.25
C TRP A 448 5.20 33.85 15.30
N THR A 449 6.38 33.52 15.84
CA THR A 449 7.11 34.36 16.80
C THR A 449 8.54 34.62 16.32
N MET A 450 9.02 35.84 16.57
CA MET A 450 10.42 36.25 16.35
C MET A 450 11.23 36.19 17.66
N ASN A 451 10.65 35.62 18.71
CA ASN A 451 11.23 35.57 20.06
C ASN A 451 11.75 34.16 20.34
N ASP A 452 13.06 34.02 20.60
CA ASP A 452 13.75 32.72 20.74
C ASP A 452 13.41 31.94 22.03
N ASN A 453 12.62 32.54 22.93
CA ASN A 453 12.22 31.92 24.19
C ASN A 453 11.14 30.83 24.03
N LEU A 454 10.49 30.75 22.87
CA LEU A 454 9.47 29.75 22.58
C LEU A 454 10.00 28.79 21.52
N VAL A 455 9.97 27.50 21.83
CA VAL A 455 10.49 26.44 20.97
C VAL A 455 9.45 25.33 20.87
N ASN A 456 9.12 24.90 19.65
CA ASN A 456 8.39 23.67 19.42
C ASN A 456 9.36 22.50 19.47
N ILE A 457 9.04 21.49 20.28
CA ILE A 457 9.82 20.24 20.32
C ILE A 457 9.15 19.27 19.35
N ASN A 458 9.88 18.88 18.31
CA ASN A 458 9.48 17.83 17.38
C ASN A 458 10.24 16.53 17.72
N ASN A 459 9.52 15.41 17.85
CA ASN A 459 10.17 14.11 18.10
C ASN A 459 10.48 13.43 16.75
N VAL A 460 11.74 13.04 16.56
CA VAL A 460 12.24 12.48 15.31
C VAL A 460 12.63 11.02 15.50
N LEU A 461 12.09 10.12 14.69
CA LEU A 461 12.39 8.69 14.78
C LEU A 461 13.57 8.29 13.89
N TYR A 462 14.52 7.57 14.48
CA TYR A 462 15.64 6.92 13.78
C TYR A 462 15.63 5.42 14.02
N ILE A 463 15.84 4.63 12.97
CA ILE A 463 16.03 3.18 13.08
C ILE A 463 17.26 2.80 12.27
N VAL A 464 18.19 2.09 12.90
CA VAL A 464 19.36 1.50 12.25
C VAL A 464 19.19 -0.02 12.32
N HIS A 465 19.23 -0.70 11.19
CA HIS A 465 19.14 -2.16 11.13
C HIS A 465 20.26 -2.72 10.28
N TYR A 466 21.02 -3.67 10.81
CA TYR A 466 22.14 -4.30 10.11
C TYR A 466 21.87 -5.75 9.74
N GLN A 467 21.75 -6.01 8.44
CA GLN A 467 21.60 -7.36 7.90
C GLN A 467 22.98 -8.02 7.69
N ALA A 468 23.46 -8.72 8.71
CA ALA A 468 24.78 -9.37 8.68
C ALA A 468 24.97 -10.35 7.51
N LYS A 469 23.92 -11.05 7.06
CA LYS A 469 24.00 -12.01 5.94
C LYS A 469 24.30 -11.35 4.59
N CYS A 470 23.94 -10.08 4.43
CA CYS A 470 24.09 -9.34 3.18
C CYS A 470 25.11 -8.20 3.29
N ASN A 471 25.67 -7.94 4.49
CA ASN A 471 26.51 -6.78 4.82
C ASN A 471 25.85 -5.45 4.44
N LEU A 472 24.54 -5.33 4.69
CA LEU A 472 23.74 -4.15 4.38
C LEU A 472 23.28 -3.45 5.67
N LEU A 473 23.51 -2.14 5.73
CA LEU A 473 22.98 -1.25 6.76
C LEU A 473 21.76 -0.51 6.20
N TYR A 474 20.67 -0.53 6.95
CA TYR A 474 19.43 0.18 6.65
C TYR A 474 19.24 1.30 7.67
N ILE A 475 19.05 2.51 7.18
CA ILE A 475 18.83 3.69 8.01
C ILE A 475 17.47 4.29 7.67
N TYR A 476 16.58 4.29 8.65
CA TYR A 476 15.35 5.08 8.67
C TYR A 476 15.62 6.40 9.36
N SER A 477 15.20 7.50 8.74
CA SER A 477 15.18 8.84 9.32
C SER A 477 13.98 9.61 8.77
N GLN A 478 13.30 10.38 9.62
CA GLN A 478 12.30 11.34 9.13
C GLN A 478 12.95 12.56 8.46
N THR A 479 14.17 12.91 8.86
CA THR A 479 15.02 13.92 8.21
C THR A 479 15.84 13.25 7.10
N LYS A 480 15.43 13.44 5.85
CA LYS A 480 15.89 12.64 4.70
C LYS A 480 17.08 13.25 3.94
N THR A 481 18.08 13.78 4.64
CA THR A 481 19.28 14.40 4.06
C THR A 481 20.45 13.43 4.01
N GLU A 482 21.34 13.56 3.02
CA GLU A 482 22.54 12.70 2.91
C GLU A 482 23.46 12.86 4.13
N ALA A 483 23.68 14.10 4.60
CA ALA A 483 24.48 14.38 5.80
C ALA A 483 24.02 13.61 7.06
N ILE A 484 22.70 13.48 7.29
CA ILE A 484 22.18 12.70 8.42
C ILE A 484 22.41 11.21 8.21
N TYR A 485 22.21 10.69 7.01
CA TYR A 485 22.46 9.28 6.73
C TYR A 485 23.93 8.89 6.88
N GLU A 486 24.83 9.71 6.35
CA GLU A 486 26.27 9.45 6.39
C GLU A 486 26.84 9.65 7.79
N SER A 487 26.37 10.63 8.56
CA SER A 487 26.76 10.76 9.97
C SER A 487 26.34 9.57 10.83
N ILE A 488 25.12 9.02 10.62
CA ILE A 488 24.69 7.79 11.28
C ILE A 488 25.53 6.60 10.80
N ALA A 489 25.78 6.46 9.50
CA ALA A 489 26.60 5.36 8.97
C ALA A 489 28.03 5.40 9.52
N ASN A 490 28.66 6.57 9.60
CA ASN A 490 29.98 6.78 10.22
C ASN A 490 30.00 6.42 11.71
N ALA A 491 28.93 6.72 12.44
CA ALA A 491 28.86 6.42 13.87
C ALA A 491 28.78 4.90 14.14
N PHE A 492 28.03 4.17 13.30
CA PHE A 492 27.74 2.75 13.52
C PHE A 492 28.66 1.78 12.76
N CYS A 493 29.54 2.25 11.86
CA CYS A 493 30.35 1.38 10.99
C CYS A 493 31.75 1.94 10.72
N ASP A 494 32.74 1.06 10.57
CA ASP A 494 34.11 1.44 10.17
C ASP A 494 34.17 2.01 8.75
N SER A 495 33.38 1.45 7.82
CA SER A 495 33.30 1.94 6.44
C SER A 495 31.95 1.62 5.81
N PHE A 496 31.52 2.44 4.85
CA PHE A 496 30.28 2.27 4.12
C PHE A 496 30.38 2.74 2.66
N ASN A 497 29.60 2.11 1.78
CA ASN A 497 29.52 2.46 0.35
C ASN A 497 28.06 2.48 -0.13
N LYS A 498 27.75 3.40 -1.04
CA LYS A 498 26.43 3.50 -1.69
C LYS A 498 26.18 2.24 -2.53
N ILE A 499 24.92 1.79 -2.56
CA ILE A 499 24.48 0.68 -3.41
C ILE A 499 24.19 1.20 -4.82
N PRO A 500 24.85 0.66 -5.88
CA PRO A 500 24.60 1.06 -7.25
C PRO A 500 23.16 0.83 -7.70
N LYS A 501 22.66 1.66 -8.62
CA LYS A 501 21.27 1.62 -9.07
C LYS A 501 20.83 0.31 -9.71
N TYR A 502 21.69 -0.39 -10.47
CA TYR A 502 21.33 -1.72 -11.00
C TYR A 502 21.08 -2.77 -9.90
N GLN A 503 21.73 -2.65 -8.74
CA GLN A 503 21.45 -3.50 -7.58
C GLN A 503 20.18 -3.04 -6.87
N MET A 504 19.98 -1.72 -6.71
CA MET A 504 18.75 -1.17 -6.14
C MET A 504 17.52 -1.56 -6.98
N ASN A 505 17.62 -1.59 -8.30
CA ASN A 505 16.54 -1.99 -9.19
C ASN A 505 16.00 -3.39 -8.87
N ARG A 506 16.84 -4.28 -8.33
CA ARG A 506 16.44 -5.65 -7.93
C ARG A 506 15.36 -5.69 -6.87
N VAL A 507 15.05 -4.60 -6.15
CA VAL A 507 13.87 -4.55 -5.28
C VAL A 507 12.57 -4.77 -6.07
N LEU A 508 12.57 -4.55 -7.38
CA LEU A 508 11.45 -4.87 -8.27
C LEU A 508 11.43 -6.33 -8.77
N GLY A 509 12.45 -7.13 -8.47
CA GLY A 509 12.50 -8.54 -8.89
C GLY A 509 11.35 -9.37 -8.33
N ASP A 510 10.98 -10.47 -8.99
CA ASP A 510 9.92 -11.39 -8.55
C ASP A 510 8.51 -10.75 -8.36
N LEU A 511 8.30 -9.53 -8.85
CA LEU A 511 6.99 -8.87 -8.84
C LEU A 511 6.35 -8.96 -10.23
N LYS A 512 5.02 -8.85 -10.29
CA LYS A 512 4.22 -8.91 -11.53
C LYS A 512 3.25 -7.73 -11.59
N GLU A 513 2.64 -7.52 -12.76
CA GLU A 513 1.53 -6.56 -12.94
C GLU A 513 1.90 -5.13 -12.49
N PHE A 514 2.96 -4.58 -13.08
CA PHE A 514 3.47 -3.27 -12.71
C PHE A 514 2.58 -2.13 -13.22
N GLU A 515 2.22 -1.22 -12.33
CA GLU A 515 1.67 0.10 -12.64
C GLU A 515 2.66 1.17 -12.16
N ILE A 516 3.30 1.89 -13.07
CA ILE A 516 4.34 2.86 -12.72
C ILE A 516 3.73 4.24 -12.60
N PHE A 517 3.55 4.74 -11.37
CA PHE A 517 2.94 6.05 -11.14
C PHE A 517 3.90 7.21 -11.32
N ASN A 518 5.17 6.97 -11.00
CA ASN A 518 6.18 8.01 -10.99
C ASN A 518 7.51 7.43 -11.45
N SER A 519 8.13 8.10 -12.42
CA SER A 519 9.43 7.73 -12.96
C SER A 519 10.25 8.98 -13.24
N GLY A 520 11.46 9.00 -12.69
CA GLY A 520 12.47 9.99 -12.99
C GLY A 520 13.49 9.42 -13.97
N MET A 521 13.88 10.22 -14.95
CA MET A 521 14.75 9.85 -16.05
C MET A 521 15.90 10.84 -16.15
N GLN A 522 17.11 10.34 -16.13
CA GLN A 522 18.32 11.16 -16.22
C GLN A 522 18.72 11.32 -17.69
N ASN A 523 18.90 12.56 -18.13
CA ASN A 523 19.35 12.84 -19.50
C ASN A 523 20.86 12.62 -19.62
N ARG A 524 21.28 11.90 -20.67
CA ARG A 524 22.70 11.72 -20.99
C ARG A 524 23.27 12.84 -21.87
N TYR A 525 22.39 13.60 -22.53
CA TYR A 525 22.70 14.70 -23.44
C TYR A 525 22.42 16.07 -22.77
N VAL A 526 23.31 16.51 -21.90
CA VAL A 526 23.18 17.77 -21.11
C VAL A 526 23.14 19.05 -21.98
N GLU A 527 23.54 18.99 -23.25
CA GLU A 527 23.55 20.15 -24.17
C GLU A 527 22.17 20.77 -24.41
N SER A 528 21.08 20.05 -24.10
CA SER A 528 19.70 20.51 -24.30
C SER A 528 19.11 21.31 -23.12
N GLY A 529 19.85 21.54 -22.04
CA GLY A 529 19.39 22.26 -20.84
C GLY A 529 18.47 21.48 -19.90
N GLU A 530 18.02 20.27 -20.30
CA GLU A 530 17.28 19.34 -19.43
C GLU A 530 18.25 18.27 -18.89
N SER A 531 18.61 18.32 -17.61
CA SER A 531 19.44 17.28 -16.98
C SER A 531 18.63 16.10 -16.45
N TYR A 532 17.37 16.35 -16.08
CA TYR A 532 16.50 15.37 -15.44
C TYR A 532 15.02 15.59 -15.80
N ARG A 533 14.29 14.51 -16.07
CA ARG A 533 12.84 14.53 -16.38
C ARG A 533 12.07 13.71 -15.36
N ILE A 534 11.00 14.27 -14.79
CA ILE A 534 10.07 13.55 -13.91
C ILE A 534 8.72 13.43 -14.60
N SER A 535 8.18 12.22 -14.64
CA SER A 535 6.81 11.94 -15.11
C SER A 535 5.99 11.38 -13.95
N ALA A 536 4.75 11.87 -13.80
CA ALA A 536 3.80 11.39 -12.79
C ALA A 536 2.40 11.24 -13.39
N GLY A 537 1.70 10.13 -13.10
CA GLY A 537 0.40 9.80 -13.66
C GLY A 537 -0.14 8.45 -13.16
N SER A 538 -1.23 7.95 -13.76
CA SER A 538 -1.78 6.62 -13.42
C SER A 538 -0.89 5.48 -13.92
N ASP A 539 -0.29 5.63 -15.10
CA ASP A 539 0.81 4.80 -15.57
C ASP A 539 1.68 5.62 -16.54
N VAL A 540 2.88 5.98 -16.10
CA VAL A 540 3.82 6.79 -16.88
C VAL A 540 4.67 5.94 -17.82
N SER A 541 4.70 4.62 -17.61
CA SER A 541 5.50 3.73 -18.45
C SER A 541 5.04 3.78 -19.90
N ALA A 542 3.72 3.88 -20.15
CA ALA A 542 3.13 3.97 -21.47
C ALA A 542 3.65 5.15 -22.33
N ALA A 543 4.19 6.20 -21.72
CA ALA A 543 4.79 7.35 -22.42
C ALA A 543 6.28 7.15 -22.76
N ILE A 544 6.92 6.09 -22.24
CA ILE A 544 8.31 5.75 -22.55
C ILE A 544 8.33 4.95 -23.85
N ASP A 545 9.16 5.37 -24.79
CA ASP A 545 9.38 4.70 -26.07
C ASP A 545 10.87 4.34 -26.26
N PRO A 546 11.23 3.58 -27.31
CA PRO A 546 12.62 3.24 -27.58
C PRO A 546 13.54 4.47 -27.76
N VAL A 547 13.07 5.59 -28.33
CA VAL A 547 13.88 6.82 -28.46
C VAL A 547 14.23 7.39 -27.10
N THR A 548 13.30 7.29 -26.17
CA THR A 548 13.51 7.71 -24.78
C THR A 548 14.65 6.91 -24.16
N GLY A 549 14.74 5.59 -24.39
CA GLY A 549 15.89 4.77 -23.97
C GLY A 549 17.23 5.14 -24.63
N LYS A 550 17.20 5.76 -25.82
CA LYS A 550 18.39 6.32 -26.48
C LYS A 550 18.90 7.61 -25.85
N LEU A 551 18.08 8.36 -25.12
CA LEU A 551 18.46 9.65 -24.53
C LEU A 551 18.62 9.57 -23.01
N TYR A 552 17.78 8.77 -22.36
CA TYR A 552 17.66 8.75 -20.91
C TYR A 552 18.09 7.42 -20.32
N SER A 553 18.44 7.46 -19.03
CA SER A 553 18.57 6.30 -18.17
C SER A 553 17.59 6.41 -16.99
N PRO A 554 17.18 5.29 -16.37
CA PRO A 554 16.34 5.34 -15.19
C PRO A 554 17.04 6.08 -14.04
N GLY A 555 16.31 6.99 -13.39
CA GLY A 555 16.76 7.73 -12.22
C GLY A 555 16.10 7.22 -10.94
N HIS A 556 14.77 7.38 -10.84
CA HIS A 556 13.95 6.78 -9.78
C HIS A 556 12.68 6.19 -10.35
N VAL A 557 12.07 5.25 -9.62
CA VAL A 557 10.77 4.69 -9.99
C VAL A 557 9.95 4.42 -8.73
N PHE A 558 8.65 4.66 -8.80
CA PHE A 558 7.69 4.26 -7.79
C PHE A 558 6.46 3.65 -8.47
N CYS A 559 6.13 2.42 -8.09
CA CYS A 559 5.12 1.62 -8.75
C CYS A 559 4.28 0.82 -7.75
N LYS A 560 3.11 0.39 -8.21
CA LYS A 560 2.35 -0.71 -7.63
C LYS A 560 2.66 -1.99 -8.41
N ALA A 561 2.70 -3.12 -7.71
CA ALA A 561 2.91 -4.43 -8.31
C ALA A 561 2.29 -5.52 -7.42
N SER A 562 2.03 -6.69 -8.00
CA SER A 562 1.49 -7.86 -7.31
C SER A 562 2.64 -8.78 -6.86
N SER A 563 2.68 -9.07 -5.56
CA SER A 563 3.43 -10.19 -4.95
C SER A 563 2.47 -11.38 -4.76
N GLU A 564 2.97 -12.62 -4.64
CA GLU A 564 2.16 -13.86 -4.67
C GLU A 564 0.83 -13.83 -3.89
N ASP A 565 0.76 -13.10 -2.77
CA ASP A 565 -0.43 -13.03 -1.90
C ASP A 565 -1.06 -11.62 -1.76
N SER A 566 -0.49 -10.56 -2.35
CA SER A 566 -1.01 -9.19 -2.18
C SER A 566 -0.44 -8.15 -3.14
N GLU A 567 -1.20 -7.08 -3.36
CA GLU A 567 -0.70 -5.87 -4.01
C GLU A 567 0.20 -5.05 -3.08
N ILE A 568 1.35 -4.63 -3.59
CA ILE A 568 2.32 -3.82 -2.86
C ILE A 568 2.68 -2.56 -3.64
N THR A 569 3.19 -1.55 -2.92
CA THR A 569 3.88 -0.40 -3.53
C THR A 569 5.35 -0.43 -3.18
N ILE A 570 6.19 -0.13 -4.15
CA ILE A 570 7.64 -0.09 -3.95
C ILE A 570 8.29 0.92 -4.90
N GLY A 571 9.34 1.56 -4.43
CA GLY A 571 10.17 2.45 -5.24
C GLY A 571 11.63 2.42 -4.82
N TYR A 572 12.49 2.84 -5.74
CA TYR A 572 13.93 2.99 -5.50
C TYR A 572 14.49 4.20 -6.25
N SER A 573 15.67 4.68 -5.84
CA SER A 573 16.38 5.79 -6.51
C SER A 573 17.90 5.60 -6.54
N SER A 574 18.58 6.48 -7.30
CA SER A 574 20.05 6.60 -7.38
C SER A 574 20.72 6.83 -6.02
N GLY A 575 20.03 7.46 -5.07
CA GLY A 575 20.55 7.71 -3.73
C GLY A 575 20.58 6.47 -2.83
N SER A 576 20.60 5.23 -3.35
CA SER A 576 20.54 3.99 -2.57
C SER A 576 19.37 3.96 -1.58
N LYS A 577 18.21 4.48 -2.00
CA LYS A 577 16.99 4.54 -1.19
C LYS A 577 15.94 3.59 -1.74
N MET A 578 15.17 2.98 -0.86
CA MET A 578 13.93 2.29 -1.19
C MET A 578 12.77 2.79 -0.32
N TRP A 579 11.55 2.77 -0.84
CA TRP A 579 10.37 3.20 -0.10
C TRP A 579 9.10 2.48 -0.54
N SER A 580 8.07 2.57 0.31
CA SER A 580 6.72 2.04 0.11
C SER A 580 5.70 2.99 0.74
N SER A 581 4.46 2.99 0.26
CA SER A 581 3.37 3.74 0.90
C SER A 581 2.83 3.06 2.17
N THR A 582 3.29 1.84 2.47
CA THR A 582 2.88 1.07 3.64
C THR A 582 3.56 1.58 4.92
N TYR A 583 2.81 1.56 6.03
CA TYR A 583 3.33 1.78 7.38
C TYR A 583 3.52 0.43 8.07
N PHE A 584 4.71 0.19 8.61
CA PHE A 584 5.10 -1.10 9.17
C PHE A 584 5.16 -1.06 10.70
N THR A 585 4.92 -2.18 11.38
CA THR A 585 5.50 -2.39 12.72
C THR A 585 7.03 -2.52 12.60
N ILE A 586 7.79 -2.29 13.67
CA ILE A 586 9.26 -2.49 13.65
C ILE A 586 9.65 -3.90 13.13
N PRO A 587 9.08 -5.01 13.63
CA PRO A 587 9.43 -6.34 13.08
C PRO A 587 9.03 -6.53 11.61
N GLN A 588 7.92 -5.93 11.15
CA GLN A 588 7.59 -5.93 9.71
C GLN A 588 8.56 -5.09 8.88
N TYR A 589 9.02 -3.95 9.41
CA TYR A 589 10.02 -3.09 8.76
C TYR A 589 11.35 -3.82 8.58
N VAL A 590 11.82 -4.50 9.63
CA VAL A 590 13.02 -5.35 9.60
C VAL A 590 12.86 -6.47 8.57
N LYS A 591 11.74 -7.22 8.59
CA LYS A 591 11.44 -8.25 7.58
C LYS A 591 11.42 -7.70 6.16
N TRP A 592 10.86 -6.51 5.95
CA TRP A 592 10.82 -5.83 4.66
C TRP A 592 12.23 -5.42 4.19
N CYS A 593 13.07 -4.92 5.10
CA CYS A 593 14.47 -4.61 4.81
C CYS A 593 15.24 -5.88 4.41
N ASP A 594 15.13 -6.93 5.22
CA ASP A 594 15.82 -8.20 5.04
C ASP A 594 15.43 -8.90 3.72
N PHE A 595 14.14 -8.89 3.41
CA PHE A 595 13.60 -9.47 2.17
C PHE A 595 14.18 -8.77 0.95
N ASN A 596 14.16 -7.43 0.94
CA ASN A 596 14.72 -6.65 -0.17
C ASN A 596 16.26 -6.74 -0.23
N GLY A 597 16.94 -6.88 0.91
CA GLY A 597 18.39 -7.09 0.96
C GLY A 597 18.85 -8.31 0.20
N LYS A 598 18.16 -9.44 0.36
CA LYS A 598 18.41 -10.66 -0.41
C LYS A 598 18.30 -10.43 -1.91
N LYS A 599 17.32 -9.64 -2.35
CA LYS A 599 17.13 -9.29 -3.77
C LYS A 599 18.26 -8.39 -4.27
N ILE A 600 18.61 -7.35 -3.51
CA ILE A 600 19.66 -6.38 -3.84
C ILE A 600 21.01 -7.09 -4.06
N VAL A 601 21.39 -8.03 -3.20
CA VAL A 601 22.70 -8.72 -3.31
C VAL A 601 22.69 -9.90 -4.29
N ASN A 602 21.53 -10.37 -4.75
CA ASN A 602 21.43 -11.52 -5.66
C ASN A 602 21.93 -11.17 -7.08
N PRO A 603 23.08 -11.72 -7.54
CA PRO A 603 23.63 -11.42 -8.85
C PRO A 603 22.78 -11.95 -10.01
N ASP A 604 22.04 -13.04 -9.79
CA ASP A 604 21.23 -13.72 -10.81
C ASP A 604 19.84 -13.09 -11.00
N MET A 605 19.47 -12.16 -10.11
CA MET A 605 18.20 -11.46 -10.18
C MET A 605 18.15 -10.53 -11.39
N LYS A 606 17.30 -10.89 -12.36
CA LYS A 606 16.96 -10.05 -13.50
C LYS A 606 15.59 -9.44 -13.28
N VAL A 607 15.52 -8.12 -13.38
CA VAL A 607 14.27 -7.38 -13.28
C VAL A 607 13.71 -7.18 -14.67
N LYS A 608 12.42 -7.46 -14.82
CA LYS A 608 11.67 -7.16 -16.02
C LYS A 608 10.27 -6.72 -15.61
N THR A 609 9.94 -5.46 -15.86
CA THR A 609 8.61 -4.94 -15.49
C THR A 609 7.54 -5.41 -16.46
N ASN A 610 7.92 -5.85 -17.66
CA ASN A 610 7.02 -6.11 -18.78
C ASN A 610 6.17 -4.88 -19.13
N THR A 611 6.72 -3.69 -18.89
CA THR A 611 6.17 -2.41 -19.30
C THR A 611 7.18 -1.68 -20.17
N ASN A 612 6.76 -0.59 -20.79
CA ASN A 612 7.63 0.26 -21.61
C ASN A 612 8.82 0.87 -20.82
N PHE A 613 8.82 0.79 -19.49
CA PHE A 613 9.98 1.17 -18.67
C PHE A 613 11.22 0.33 -18.98
N ASP A 614 11.04 -0.92 -19.42
CA ASP A 614 12.14 -1.82 -19.82
C ASP A 614 12.93 -1.29 -21.04
N PHE A 615 12.44 -0.26 -21.75
CA PHE A 615 13.21 0.41 -22.81
C PHE A 615 14.37 1.28 -22.27
N LEU A 616 14.33 1.67 -21.00
CA LEU A 616 15.38 2.49 -20.39
C LEU A 616 16.58 1.62 -20.01
N PRO A 617 17.80 1.87 -20.53
CA PRO A 617 18.97 1.10 -20.19
C PRO A 617 19.40 1.34 -18.74
N MET A 618 19.43 0.27 -17.94
CA MET A 618 19.83 0.34 -16.53
C MET A 618 21.32 0.73 -16.39
N PRO A 619 21.68 1.72 -15.54
CA PRO A 619 23.08 2.10 -15.35
C PRO A 619 23.90 0.97 -14.77
N MET A 620 25.13 0.80 -15.24
CA MET A 620 26.06 -0.21 -14.72
C MET A 620 26.93 0.37 -13.60
N GLN A 621 27.59 -0.51 -12.84
CA GLN A 621 28.66 -0.06 -11.94
C GLN A 621 29.87 0.38 -12.76
N LEU A 622 30.49 1.49 -12.36
CA LEU A 622 31.81 1.85 -12.84
C LEU A 622 32.84 0.85 -12.29
N THR A 623 33.42 0.03 -13.17
CA THR A 623 34.50 -0.91 -12.81
C THR A 623 35.87 -0.42 -13.28
N LYS A 624 35.90 0.42 -14.31
CA LYS A 624 37.09 1.07 -14.84
C LYS A 624 36.71 2.36 -15.55
N TYR A 625 37.56 3.38 -15.47
CA TYR A 625 37.40 4.57 -16.31
C TYR A 625 37.83 4.25 -17.76
N PRO A 626 37.07 4.73 -18.76
CA PRO A 626 37.45 4.60 -20.15
C PRO A 626 38.44 5.71 -20.57
N ASP A 627 39.39 5.39 -21.44
CA ASP A 627 40.45 6.33 -21.84
C ASP A 627 39.98 7.47 -22.76
N ASN A 628 38.72 7.42 -23.22
CA ASN A 628 38.11 8.37 -24.16
C ASN A 628 37.21 9.42 -23.48
N ILE A 629 37.36 9.65 -22.18
CA ILE A 629 36.70 10.78 -21.50
C ILE A 629 37.26 12.08 -22.05
N PHE A 630 36.38 12.98 -22.47
CA PHE A 630 36.75 14.25 -23.08
C PHE A 630 36.07 15.46 -22.43
N ILE A 631 35.05 15.24 -21.59
CA ILE A 631 34.37 16.28 -20.81
C ILE A 631 34.36 15.87 -19.33
N CYS A 632 34.64 16.84 -18.46
CA CYS A 632 34.27 16.82 -17.05
C CYS A 632 33.45 18.08 -16.75
N ASP A 633 32.37 17.94 -16.01
CA ASP A 633 31.42 19.03 -15.75
C ASP A 633 30.92 18.99 -14.30
N TYR A 634 30.48 20.13 -13.77
CA TYR A 634 29.95 20.20 -12.39
C TYR A 634 28.57 19.54 -12.28
N ASP A 635 28.17 19.25 -11.04
CA ASP A 635 26.80 18.84 -10.74
C ASP A 635 25.81 20.00 -11.04
N ALA A 636 24.56 19.66 -11.37
CA ALA A 636 23.52 20.63 -11.68
C ALA A 636 23.22 21.58 -10.50
N ASP A 637 23.34 21.09 -9.27
CA ASP A 637 23.12 21.89 -8.06
C ASP A 637 24.22 22.95 -7.89
N THR A 638 25.46 22.67 -8.33
CA THR A 638 26.54 23.65 -8.36
C THR A 638 26.22 24.82 -9.28
N TYR A 639 25.53 24.63 -10.40
CA TYR A 639 25.10 25.75 -11.26
C TYR A 639 23.92 26.52 -10.66
N SER A 640 23.02 25.82 -9.97
CA SER A 640 21.82 26.41 -9.39
C SER A 640 22.15 27.27 -8.17
N SER A 641 23.12 26.84 -7.36
CA SER A 641 23.64 27.59 -6.20
C SER A 641 25.16 27.47 -6.10
N PRO A 642 25.91 28.24 -6.90
CA PRO A 642 27.36 28.09 -6.97
C PRO A 642 28.04 28.63 -5.71
N PRO A 643 28.90 27.84 -5.04
CA PRO A 643 29.60 28.28 -3.84
C PRO A 643 30.66 29.33 -4.19
N VAL A 644 30.98 30.19 -3.21
CA VAL A 644 31.97 31.26 -3.37
C VAL A 644 33.36 30.73 -3.06
N ILE A 645 34.33 31.02 -3.90
CA ILE A 645 35.73 30.63 -3.67
C ILE A 645 36.35 31.56 -2.63
N LYS A 646 37.00 30.99 -1.62
CA LYS A 646 37.72 31.73 -0.58
C LYS A 646 39.19 31.33 -0.57
N LYS A 647 40.07 32.33 -0.52
CA LYS A 647 41.49 32.14 -0.22
C LYS A 647 41.67 32.18 1.30
N ALA A 648 42.51 31.30 1.84
CA ALA A 648 42.69 31.17 3.29
C ALA A 648 43.08 32.48 4.02
N ASN A 649 43.63 33.48 3.31
CA ASN A 649 44.24 34.69 3.91
C ASN A 649 43.78 36.04 3.31
N GLU A 650 42.68 36.13 2.56
CA GLU A 650 42.23 37.39 1.93
C GLU A 650 40.73 37.63 2.12
N GLU A 651 40.36 38.78 2.71
CA GLU A 651 38.96 39.25 2.79
C GLU A 651 38.55 39.88 1.44
N GLY A 652 37.49 39.37 0.83
CA GLY A 652 36.80 40.05 -0.28
C GLY A 652 36.75 39.36 -1.65
N PHE A 653 36.89 38.03 -1.74
CA PHE A 653 36.70 37.32 -3.01
C PHE A 653 35.24 37.35 -3.49
N LYS A 654 35.04 37.62 -4.79
CA LYS A 654 33.72 37.73 -5.46
C LYS A 654 33.50 36.69 -6.56
N ASN A 655 34.34 35.64 -6.62
CA ASN A 655 34.24 34.60 -7.64
C ASN A 655 33.53 33.37 -7.11
N ILE A 656 32.88 32.66 -8.03
CA ILE A 656 32.10 31.46 -7.74
C ILE A 656 32.77 30.24 -8.37
N LEU A 657 32.53 29.04 -7.82
CA LEU A 657 33.17 27.81 -8.27
C LEU A 657 33.01 27.56 -9.78
N THR A 658 31.86 27.91 -10.36
CA THR A 658 31.59 27.77 -11.79
C THR A 658 32.45 28.65 -12.70
N ASP A 659 33.20 29.61 -12.15
CA ASP A 659 34.21 30.37 -12.89
C ASP A 659 35.48 29.52 -13.16
N ILE A 660 35.68 28.42 -12.43
CA ILE A 660 36.79 27.48 -12.64
C ILE A 660 36.36 26.42 -13.65
N CYS A 661 37.09 26.30 -14.76
CA CYS A 661 36.88 25.21 -15.71
C CYS A 661 37.74 23.99 -15.29
N PRO A 662 37.15 22.89 -14.81
CA PRO A 662 37.89 21.69 -14.45
C PRO A 662 38.55 21.10 -15.70
N LYS A 663 39.80 20.63 -15.56
CA LYS A 663 40.57 20.08 -16.68
C LYS A 663 41.03 18.66 -16.36
N ILE A 664 40.71 17.71 -17.23
CA ILE A 664 41.21 16.34 -17.13
C ILE A 664 42.71 16.33 -17.45
N VAL A 665 43.53 15.85 -16.51
CA VAL A 665 44.99 15.76 -16.65
C VAL A 665 45.41 14.37 -17.12
N SER A 666 44.86 13.33 -16.49
CA SER A 666 45.15 11.94 -16.85
C SER A 666 44.00 11.03 -16.46
N ILE A 667 43.88 9.94 -17.20
CA ILE A 667 42.91 8.87 -16.97
C ILE A 667 43.71 7.58 -16.84
N THR A 668 43.43 6.81 -15.80
CA THR A 668 43.90 5.43 -15.66
C THR A 668 42.69 4.52 -15.48
N HIS A 669 42.90 3.21 -15.56
CA HIS A 669 41.81 2.25 -15.35
C HIS A 669 41.11 2.43 -13.99
N GLY A 670 41.81 2.91 -12.95
CA GLY A 670 41.26 3.05 -11.60
C GLY A 670 40.93 4.47 -11.16
N THR A 671 41.42 5.50 -11.87
CA THR A 671 41.31 6.89 -11.41
C THR A 671 41.26 7.90 -12.56
N VAL A 672 40.60 9.04 -12.32
CA VAL A 672 40.71 10.25 -13.15
C VAL A 672 41.31 11.37 -12.31
N ILE A 673 42.31 12.07 -12.84
CA ILE A 673 42.91 13.25 -12.22
C ILE A 673 42.37 14.50 -12.90
N VAL A 674 41.73 15.36 -12.12
CA VAL A 674 41.16 16.64 -12.57
C VAL A 674 41.90 17.78 -11.90
N GLU A 675 42.32 18.75 -12.70
CA GLU A 675 43.00 19.96 -12.27
C GLU A 675 42.01 21.12 -12.19
N PHE A 676 42.06 21.83 -11.06
CA PHE A 676 41.34 23.06 -10.80
C PHE A 676 42.36 24.18 -10.69
N CYS A 677 42.28 25.13 -11.62
CA CYS A 677 43.17 26.28 -11.68
C CYS A 677 42.37 27.55 -11.44
N PHE A 678 42.77 28.34 -10.45
CA PHE A 678 42.18 29.65 -10.18
C PHE A 678 43.23 30.64 -9.72
N ALA A 679 43.44 31.71 -10.51
CA ALA A 679 44.52 32.67 -10.31
C ALA A 679 45.89 31.97 -10.14
N ASP A 680 46.50 32.07 -8.95
CA ASP A 680 47.79 31.44 -8.63
C ASP A 680 47.63 30.09 -7.90
N MET A 681 46.39 29.64 -7.65
CA MET A 681 46.10 28.38 -6.97
C MET A 681 45.91 27.25 -7.97
N TYR A 682 46.53 26.11 -7.67
CA TYR A 682 46.46 24.90 -8.45
C TYR A 682 46.19 23.73 -7.52
N GLU A 683 45.11 23.01 -7.78
CA GLU A 683 44.77 21.81 -7.02
C GLU A 683 44.45 20.67 -7.99
N GLN A 684 45.12 19.53 -7.81
CA GLN A 684 44.83 18.30 -8.55
C GLN A 684 44.06 17.35 -7.64
N ILE A 685 42.87 16.99 -8.08
CA ILE A 685 41.95 16.11 -7.36
C ILE A 685 41.86 14.78 -8.10
N LEU A 686 42.05 13.70 -7.36
CA LEU A 686 41.94 12.34 -7.83
C LEU A 686 40.54 11.81 -7.50
N CYS A 687 39.82 11.32 -8.51
CA CYS A 687 38.56 10.60 -8.37
C CYS A 687 38.78 9.10 -8.63
N ASP A 688 38.39 8.25 -7.68
CA ASP A 688 38.48 6.78 -7.81
C ASP A 688 37.21 6.16 -8.42
N ILE A 689 37.24 4.86 -8.73
CA ILE A 689 36.07 4.13 -9.27
C ILE A 689 34.86 4.06 -8.31
N ASN A 690 35.04 4.42 -7.04
CA ASN A 690 33.97 4.52 -6.05
C ASN A 690 33.37 5.94 -6.01
N GLY A 691 33.84 6.85 -6.86
CA GLY A 691 33.39 8.23 -6.92
C GLY A 691 33.93 9.09 -5.78
N ASN A 692 34.95 8.63 -5.04
CA ASN A 692 35.54 9.39 -3.95
C ASN A 692 36.62 10.33 -4.49
N TYR A 693 36.56 11.60 -4.07
CA TYR A 693 37.51 12.64 -4.41
C TYR A 693 38.55 12.79 -3.29
N THR A 694 39.82 12.82 -3.66
CA THR A 694 40.95 13.03 -2.74
C THR A 694 41.93 14.04 -3.31
N SER A 695 42.54 14.85 -2.43
CA SER A 695 43.51 15.88 -2.79
C SER A 695 44.74 15.75 -1.90
N ALA A 696 45.94 15.72 -2.51
CA ALA A 696 47.21 15.63 -1.77
C ALA A 696 47.65 16.98 -1.19
N ASN A 697 47.13 18.10 -1.72
CA ASN A 697 47.46 19.46 -1.30
C ASN A 697 46.22 20.35 -1.46
N PRO A 698 45.25 20.28 -0.53
CA PRO A 698 44.02 21.06 -0.63
C PRO A 698 44.31 22.55 -0.41
N GLN A 699 44.05 23.37 -1.44
CA GLN A 699 44.35 24.80 -1.45
C GLN A 699 43.10 25.66 -1.66
N ILE A 700 42.08 25.12 -2.33
CA ILE A 700 40.85 25.82 -2.67
C ILE A 700 39.81 25.58 -1.58
N MET A 701 39.34 26.67 -0.95
CA MET A 701 38.25 26.66 0.02
C MET A 701 36.99 27.25 -0.61
N LEU A 702 35.84 26.72 -0.22
CA LEU A 702 34.52 27.14 -0.68
C LEU A 702 33.68 27.62 0.49
N VAL A 703 32.85 28.63 0.23
CA VAL A 703 31.80 29.08 1.14
C VAL A 703 30.47 28.71 0.51
N ASP A 704 29.77 27.76 1.13
CA ASP A 704 28.44 27.33 0.73
C ASP A 704 27.45 27.65 1.86
N GLY A 705 26.60 28.65 1.64
CA GLY A 705 25.73 29.22 2.67
C GLY A 705 26.52 29.76 3.87
N ARG A 706 26.50 29.02 5.00
CA ARG A 706 27.21 29.36 6.25
C ARG A 706 28.46 28.49 6.49
N GLU A 707 28.62 27.43 5.70
CA GLU A 707 29.71 26.48 5.88
C GLU A 707 30.92 26.88 5.05
N ILE A 708 32.09 26.58 5.58
CA ILE A 708 33.37 26.75 4.88
C ILE A 708 34.00 25.38 4.80
N MET A 709 34.24 24.88 3.59
CA MET A 709 34.72 23.53 3.34
C MET A 709 35.77 23.51 2.23
N HIS A 710 36.56 22.44 2.15
CA HIS A 710 37.53 22.26 1.06
C HIS A 710 36.82 21.87 -0.24
N LEU A 711 37.40 22.21 -1.40
CA LEU A 711 36.88 21.80 -2.71
C LEU A 711 36.68 20.28 -2.80
N VAL A 712 37.59 19.49 -2.24
CA VAL A 712 37.49 18.02 -2.20
C VAL A 712 36.28 17.54 -1.39
N GLU A 713 35.94 18.22 -0.29
CA GLU A 713 34.77 17.87 0.52
C GLU A 713 33.48 18.19 -0.25
N TYR A 714 33.43 19.35 -0.90
CA TYR A 714 32.31 19.74 -1.75
C TYR A 714 32.09 18.77 -2.92
N LEU A 715 33.15 18.32 -3.60
CA LEU A 715 33.02 17.36 -4.71
C LEU A 715 32.60 15.95 -4.27
N ASN A 716 32.86 15.57 -3.01
CA ASN A 716 32.32 14.32 -2.47
C ASN A 716 30.81 14.41 -2.21
N GLU A 717 30.28 15.61 -1.98
CA GLU A 717 28.84 15.87 -1.87
C GLU A 717 28.18 16.08 -3.25
N TYR A 718 28.82 16.87 -4.12
CA TYR A 718 28.39 17.23 -5.46
C TYR A 718 29.40 16.74 -6.51
N PRO A 719 29.38 15.44 -6.87
CA PRO A 719 30.39 14.82 -7.73
C PRO A 719 30.34 15.35 -9.16
N LEU A 720 31.53 15.51 -9.77
CA LEU A 720 31.65 15.80 -11.20
C LEU A 720 30.99 14.72 -12.06
N SER A 721 30.53 15.14 -13.23
CA SER A 721 30.10 14.25 -14.30
C SER A 721 31.17 14.16 -15.38
N PHE A 722 31.42 12.95 -15.89
CA PHE A 722 32.38 12.71 -16.98
C PHE A 722 31.67 12.19 -18.21
N LYS A 723 32.03 12.69 -19.41
CA LYS A 723 31.51 12.16 -20.67
C LYS A 723 32.60 11.67 -21.60
N THR A 724 32.25 10.62 -22.31
CA THR A 724 33.08 9.92 -23.30
C THR A 724 32.66 10.25 -24.71
N THR A 725 33.57 10.07 -25.68
CA THR A 725 33.30 10.35 -27.09
C THR A 725 32.23 9.44 -27.73
N ASP A 726 31.78 8.39 -27.03
CA ASP A 726 30.70 7.48 -27.41
C ASP A 726 29.41 7.67 -26.59
N ASP A 727 29.18 8.88 -26.06
CA ASP A 727 27.97 9.30 -25.34
C ASP A 727 27.68 8.53 -24.03
N VAL A 728 28.70 7.92 -23.44
CA VAL A 728 28.60 7.40 -22.06
C VAL A 728 28.79 8.55 -21.08
N LEU A 729 27.86 8.64 -20.12
CA LEU A 729 27.93 9.51 -18.96
C LEU A 729 28.37 8.70 -17.73
N ILE A 730 29.35 9.20 -16.99
CA ILE A 730 29.79 8.63 -15.71
C ILE A 730 29.47 9.66 -14.63
N GLN A 731 28.74 9.25 -13.59
CA GLN A 731 28.42 10.09 -12.45
C GLN A 731 28.54 9.27 -11.15
N GLY A 732 29.43 9.69 -10.25
CA GLY A 732 29.79 8.91 -9.08
C GLY A 732 30.21 7.48 -9.45
N ILE A 733 29.49 6.49 -8.94
CA ILE A 733 29.72 5.04 -9.18
C ILE A 733 28.98 4.48 -10.40
N GLU A 734 28.22 5.30 -11.11
CA GLU A 734 27.35 4.86 -12.20
C GLU A 734 28.01 5.08 -13.58
N TYR A 735 27.89 4.06 -14.43
CA TYR A 735 28.28 4.08 -15.84
C TYR A 735 27.02 3.97 -16.71
N LEU A 736 26.59 5.10 -17.29
CA LEU A 736 25.33 5.25 -18.01
C LEU A 736 25.55 5.17 -19.52
N ARG A 737 25.31 3.99 -20.09
CA ARG A 737 25.36 3.75 -21.53
C ARG A 737 23.97 3.74 -22.15
N GLY A 738 23.83 4.39 -23.29
CA GLY A 738 22.60 4.38 -24.06
C GLY A 738 22.34 3.11 -24.83
N ASN A 739 21.08 2.92 -25.20
CA ASN A 739 20.72 1.91 -26.18
C ASN A 739 20.96 2.47 -27.59
N ALA A 740 22.17 2.27 -28.12
CA ALA A 740 22.55 2.73 -29.46
C ALA A 740 21.71 2.08 -30.57
N ASP A 741 21.23 0.85 -30.32
CA ASP A 741 20.40 0.05 -31.23
C ASP A 741 18.90 0.36 -31.12
N ALA A 742 18.51 1.32 -30.28
CA ALA A 742 17.13 1.75 -30.16
C ALA A 742 16.67 2.47 -31.42
N ILE A 743 16.06 1.70 -32.34
CA ILE A 743 15.39 2.19 -33.54
C ILE A 743 13.88 1.91 -33.41
N VAL A 744 13.06 2.85 -33.87
CA VAL A 744 11.65 3.03 -33.47
C VAL A 744 10.65 2.39 -34.43
N PHE A 745 11.09 2.00 -35.63
CA PHE A 745 10.18 1.53 -36.68
C PHE A 745 10.63 0.15 -37.19
N SER A 746 10.07 -0.90 -36.59
CA SER A 746 10.42 -2.29 -36.92
C SER A 746 9.52 -2.84 -38.04
N SER A 747 9.86 -4.04 -38.54
CA SER A 747 9.00 -4.80 -39.45
C SER A 747 7.63 -5.13 -38.87
N ASP A 748 7.45 -5.05 -37.56
CA ASP A 748 6.16 -5.31 -36.89
C ASP A 748 5.14 -4.20 -37.15
N ASN A 749 5.62 -2.98 -37.44
CA ASN A 749 4.78 -1.86 -37.86
C ASN A 749 4.33 -1.96 -39.33
N ILE A 750 4.76 -3.01 -40.05
CA ILE A 750 4.46 -3.23 -41.47
C ILE A 750 3.50 -4.42 -41.62
N LYS A 751 2.31 -4.13 -42.14
CA LYS A 751 1.40 -5.11 -42.73
C LYS A 751 1.85 -5.37 -44.17
N GLY A 752 2.38 -6.57 -44.42
CA GLY A 752 2.76 -6.97 -45.78
C GLY A 752 1.52 -7.32 -46.60
N ILE A 753 1.36 -6.65 -47.74
CA ILE A 753 0.32 -6.91 -48.74
C ILE A 753 0.98 -7.62 -49.93
N ASP A 754 0.37 -8.72 -50.35
CA ASP A 754 0.77 -9.42 -51.58
C ASP A 754 0.18 -8.71 -52.80
N TRP A 755 0.81 -7.61 -53.20
CA TRP A 755 0.37 -6.81 -54.35
C TRP A 755 0.38 -7.61 -55.67
N ASP A 756 1.21 -8.66 -55.79
CA ASP A 756 1.29 -9.46 -57.00
C ASP A 756 0.07 -10.39 -57.13
N TYR A 757 -0.44 -10.93 -56.02
CA TYR A 757 -1.70 -11.70 -55.98
C TYR A 757 -2.89 -10.89 -56.52
N TYR A 758 -2.95 -9.59 -56.23
CA TYR A 758 -4.00 -8.68 -56.73
C TYR A 758 -3.72 -8.14 -58.14
N GLY A 759 -2.59 -8.49 -58.77
CA GLY A 759 -2.19 -7.94 -60.07
C GLY A 759 -1.95 -6.43 -60.04
N THR A 760 -1.62 -5.87 -58.87
CA THR A 760 -1.47 -4.43 -58.66
C THR A 760 -0.19 -3.91 -59.28
N ASN A 761 -0.29 -2.91 -60.16
CA ASN A 761 0.87 -2.18 -60.60
C ASN A 761 1.26 -1.11 -59.57
N ARG A 762 2.30 -1.40 -58.79
CA ARG A 762 2.82 -0.55 -57.70
C ARG A 762 3.29 0.85 -58.13
N ARG A 763 3.41 1.12 -59.44
CA ARG A 763 3.76 2.45 -59.98
C ARG A 763 2.54 3.30 -60.33
N ILE A 764 1.34 2.73 -60.28
CA ILE A 764 0.08 3.39 -60.56
C ILE A 764 -0.64 3.63 -59.23
N GLU A 765 -0.66 4.89 -58.78
CA GLU A 765 -1.37 5.30 -57.54
C GLU A 765 -2.88 5.18 -57.72
N VAL A 766 -3.41 5.82 -58.78
CA VAL A 766 -4.82 5.87 -59.14
C VAL A 766 -4.96 5.67 -60.67
N ASN A 767 -6.06 5.04 -61.09
CA ASN A 767 -6.39 4.91 -62.50
C ASN A 767 -6.93 6.25 -63.05
N ASP A 768 -6.01 7.06 -63.58
CA ASP A 768 -6.30 8.40 -64.07
C ASP A 768 -7.19 8.38 -65.34
N PRO A 769 -8.29 9.16 -65.39
CA PRO A 769 -9.20 9.20 -66.54
C PRO A 769 -8.60 9.83 -67.82
N VAL A 770 -7.52 10.59 -67.70
CA VAL A 770 -6.84 11.32 -68.79
C VAL A 770 -5.70 10.47 -69.38
N TYR A 771 -4.95 9.77 -68.53
CA TYR A 771 -3.76 9.01 -68.95
C TYR A 771 -4.01 7.51 -69.17
N HIS A 772 -5.18 6.99 -68.76
CA HIS A 772 -5.61 5.58 -68.90
C HIS A 772 -4.48 4.56 -68.74
N PRO A 773 -3.77 4.57 -67.59
CA PRO A 773 -2.68 3.63 -67.38
C PRO A 773 -3.22 2.18 -67.39
N THR A 774 -2.50 1.26 -68.03
CA THR A 774 -2.92 -0.14 -68.17
C THR A 774 -2.49 -0.93 -66.92
N GLY A 775 -3.47 -1.39 -66.13
CA GLY A 775 -3.24 -2.22 -64.94
C GLY A 775 -4.19 -1.90 -63.78
N ILE A 776 -4.11 -2.67 -62.70
CA ILE A 776 -4.84 -2.43 -61.45
C ILE A 776 -4.02 -1.45 -60.61
N SER A 777 -4.61 -0.31 -60.22
CA SER A 777 -3.95 0.69 -59.37
C SER A 777 -3.87 0.25 -57.90
N ILE A 778 -2.99 0.90 -57.14
CA ILE A 778 -2.89 0.69 -55.69
C ILE A 778 -4.21 1.04 -55.01
N GLN A 779 -4.82 2.18 -55.33
CA GLN A 779 -6.11 2.56 -54.75
C GLN A 779 -7.22 1.55 -55.04
N THR A 780 -7.29 0.99 -56.25
CA THR A 780 -8.25 -0.10 -56.58
C THR A 780 -8.06 -1.33 -55.70
N THR A 781 -6.82 -1.69 -55.41
CA THR A 781 -6.51 -2.83 -54.53
C THR A 781 -6.86 -2.52 -53.08
N VAL A 782 -6.56 -1.29 -52.62
CA VAL A 782 -6.93 -0.83 -51.28
C VAL A 782 -8.45 -0.82 -51.12
N GLU A 783 -9.20 -0.32 -52.11
CA GLU A 783 -10.67 -0.34 -52.10
C GLU A 783 -11.22 -1.76 -51.92
N GLN A 784 -10.68 -2.73 -52.67
CA GLN A 784 -11.05 -4.13 -52.54
C GLN A 784 -10.76 -4.66 -51.13
N LEU A 785 -9.54 -4.42 -50.61
CA LEU A 785 -9.15 -4.82 -49.25
C LEU A 785 -10.03 -4.22 -48.16
N LEU A 786 -10.45 -2.96 -48.31
CA LEU A 786 -11.31 -2.28 -47.35
C LEU A 786 -12.76 -2.78 -47.43
N THR A 787 -13.24 -3.11 -48.63
CA THR A 787 -14.60 -3.59 -48.87
C THR A 787 -14.77 -5.04 -48.43
N ASP A 788 -13.71 -5.86 -48.53
CA ASP A 788 -13.70 -7.24 -48.05
C ASP A 788 -13.74 -7.34 -46.51
N ASP A 789 -13.39 -6.26 -45.79
CA ASP A 789 -13.43 -6.17 -44.33
C ASP A 789 -14.82 -5.74 -43.83
N VAL A 790 -15.63 -6.74 -43.47
CA VAL A 790 -17.04 -6.59 -43.06
C VAL A 790 -17.26 -5.74 -41.81
N ASP A 791 -16.21 -5.49 -41.02
CA ASP A 791 -16.31 -4.64 -39.82
C ASP A 791 -16.35 -3.15 -40.18
N ASN A 792 -15.96 -2.78 -41.40
CA ASN A 792 -16.00 -1.39 -41.87
C ASN A 792 -17.45 -0.96 -42.11
N LYS A 793 -18.04 -0.29 -41.12
CA LYS A 793 -19.41 0.26 -41.22
C LYS A 793 -19.54 1.34 -42.28
N TYR A 794 -18.50 2.16 -42.45
CA TYR A 794 -18.44 3.19 -43.49
C TYR A 794 -17.10 3.16 -44.21
N ILE A 795 -17.13 3.32 -45.53
CA ILE A 795 -15.95 3.50 -46.39
C ILE A 795 -16.17 4.76 -47.21
N ILE A 796 -15.28 5.73 -47.04
CA ILE A 796 -15.36 7.05 -47.67
C ILE A 796 -14.09 7.26 -48.49
N TYR A 797 -14.27 7.63 -49.75
CA TYR A 797 -13.20 7.96 -50.69
C TYR A 797 -13.10 9.49 -50.86
N ASP A 798 -11.90 10.03 -50.71
CA ASP A 798 -11.66 11.46 -50.61
C ASP A 798 -10.41 11.96 -51.36
N HIS A 799 -10.04 11.32 -52.47
CA HIS A 799 -8.81 11.64 -53.21
C HIS A 799 -8.89 12.95 -54.03
N SER A 800 -8.32 14.05 -53.51
CA SER A 800 -8.20 15.34 -54.21
C SER A 800 -7.33 16.35 -53.42
N SER A 801 -7.08 17.54 -53.99
CA SER A 801 -6.38 18.60 -53.25
C SER A 801 -7.06 18.94 -51.91
N SER A 802 -6.24 19.06 -50.84
CA SER A 802 -6.70 19.33 -49.46
C SER A 802 -7.68 18.30 -48.89
N GLU A 803 -7.52 17.04 -49.29
CA GLU A 803 -8.18 15.87 -48.71
C GLU A 803 -7.94 15.69 -47.20
N ILE A 804 -8.79 14.87 -46.60
CA ILE A 804 -8.58 14.35 -45.24
C ILE A 804 -7.56 13.21 -45.28
N ALA A 805 -7.79 12.26 -46.18
CA ALA A 805 -6.97 11.08 -46.52
C ALA A 805 -7.57 10.45 -47.81
N ASP A 806 -6.84 9.61 -48.54
CA ASP A 806 -7.37 8.98 -49.76
C ASP A 806 -8.61 8.11 -49.48
N TYR A 807 -8.51 7.26 -48.46
CA TYR A 807 -9.64 6.50 -47.92
C TYR A 807 -9.80 6.75 -46.42
N ILE A 808 -11.05 6.70 -45.96
CA ILE A 808 -11.42 6.81 -44.56
C ILE A 808 -12.37 5.66 -44.25
N THR A 809 -12.07 4.86 -43.22
CA THR A 809 -13.00 3.84 -42.73
C THR A 809 -13.42 4.09 -41.30
N ILE A 810 -14.64 3.70 -40.97
CA ILE A 810 -15.18 3.77 -39.62
C ILE A 810 -15.64 2.38 -39.18
N LYS A 811 -15.09 1.89 -38.06
CA LYS A 811 -15.59 0.72 -37.34
C LYS A 811 -16.32 1.16 -36.07
N GLU A 812 -17.41 0.47 -35.73
CA GLU A 812 -18.22 0.78 -34.55
C GLU A 812 -18.22 -0.39 -33.58
N SER A 813 -17.92 -0.11 -32.31
CA SER A 813 -18.05 -1.06 -31.20
C SER A 813 -19.03 -0.52 -30.15
N GLU A 814 -19.20 -1.20 -29.02
CA GLU A 814 -20.14 -0.82 -27.96
C GLU A 814 -19.86 0.60 -27.43
N PHE A 815 -18.60 0.91 -27.14
CA PHE A 815 -18.19 2.18 -26.52
C PHE A 815 -17.35 3.10 -27.41
N THR A 816 -16.91 2.64 -28.58
CA THR A 816 -15.92 3.36 -29.42
C THR A 816 -16.35 3.44 -30.88
N LEU A 817 -15.88 4.50 -31.54
CA LEU A 817 -15.89 4.68 -33.00
C LEU A 817 -14.43 4.80 -33.45
N GLU A 818 -13.95 3.83 -34.21
CA GLU A 818 -12.59 3.84 -34.74
C GLU A 818 -12.59 4.42 -36.15
N ALA A 819 -11.94 5.56 -36.33
CA ALA A 819 -11.75 6.20 -37.63
C ALA A 819 -10.32 5.96 -38.12
N THR A 820 -10.18 5.26 -39.25
CA THR A 820 -8.87 4.98 -39.87
C THR A 820 -8.68 5.83 -41.13
N LEU A 821 -7.57 6.57 -41.20
CA LEU A 821 -7.20 7.41 -42.34
C LEU A 821 -6.09 6.73 -43.15
N TYR A 822 -6.33 6.47 -44.44
CA TYR A 822 -5.39 5.81 -45.34
C TYR A 822 -4.79 6.81 -46.32
N HIS A 823 -3.47 6.95 -46.31
CA HIS A 823 -2.71 7.79 -47.24
C HIS A 823 -1.95 6.90 -48.21
N VAL A 824 -2.21 7.02 -49.51
CA VAL A 824 -1.74 6.11 -50.56
C VAL A 824 -0.74 6.82 -51.45
N LYS A 825 0.44 6.22 -51.64
CA LYS A 825 1.42 6.68 -52.62
C LYS A 825 1.98 5.54 -53.44
N LYS A 826 2.28 5.85 -54.70
CA LYS A 826 2.98 4.91 -55.58
C LYS A 826 4.43 4.68 -55.14
N MET A 827 4.97 3.54 -55.57
CA MET A 827 6.39 3.26 -55.53
C MET A 827 7.09 4.03 -56.65
N SER A 828 7.96 4.98 -56.30
CA SER A 828 8.86 5.64 -57.26
C SER A 828 10.26 5.00 -57.30
N ALA A 829 10.66 4.31 -56.22
CA ALA A 829 11.94 3.62 -56.14
C ALA A 829 12.10 2.48 -57.16
N GLN A 830 13.35 2.15 -57.48
CA GLN A 830 13.69 0.98 -58.31
C GLN A 830 13.60 -0.33 -57.52
N THR A 831 13.93 -0.31 -56.23
CA THR A 831 13.92 -1.47 -55.33
C THR A 831 13.21 -1.13 -54.02
N TYR A 832 12.85 -2.14 -53.23
CA TYR A 832 12.23 -1.91 -51.93
C TYR A 832 13.17 -1.24 -50.93
N ASN A 833 12.60 -0.45 -50.02
CA ASN A 833 13.30 0.23 -48.94
C ASN A 833 14.52 1.07 -49.40
N SER A 834 14.53 1.57 -50.64
CA SER A 834 15.72 2.21 -51.21
C SER A 834 15.61 3.72 -51.44
N SER A 835 14.43 4.32 -51.24
CA SER A 835 14.23 5.76 -51.42
C SER A 835 13.51 6.37 -50.21
N VAL A 836 14.07 7.46 -49.68
CA VAL A 836 13.41 8.22 -48.60
C VAL A 836 12.27 9.08 -49.15
N ASP A 837 12.34 9.47 -50.44
CA ASP A 837 11.31 10.30 -51.08
C ASP A 837 9.94 9.59 -51.12
N ASP A 838 9.93 8.25 -51.22
CA ASP A 838 8.70 7.45 -51.18
C ASP A 838 7.98 7.51 -49.82
N VAL A 839 8.68 7.87 -48.74
CA VAL A 839 8.08 7.98 -47.40
C VAL A 839 7.85 9.42 -46.95
N TYR A 840 8.60 10.41 -47.46
CA TYR A 840 8.52 11.79 -46.99
C TYR A 840 7.13 12.42 -47.18
N GLU A 841 6.59 12.33 -48.39
CA GLU A 841 5.29 12.96 -48.73
C GLU A 841 4.16 12.33 -47.91
N VAL A 842 4.07 10.99 -47.95
CA VAL A 842 2.99 10.24 -47.28
C VAL A 842 3.09 10.34 -45.75
N SER A 843 4.30 10.40 -45.20
CA SER A 843 4.51 10.68 -43.77
C SER A 843 4.04 12.08 -43.40
N GLY A 844 4.32 13.08 -44.24
CA GLY A 844 3.84 14.45 -44.05
C GLY A 844 2.31 14.55 -44.11
N GLN A 845 1.66 13.82 -45.02
CA GLN A 845 0.20 13.72 -45.09
C GLN A 845 -0.38 13.04 -43.83
N ALA A 846 0.22 11.93 -43.40
CA ALA A 846 -0.15 11.23 -42.17
C ALA A 846 -0.12 12.17 -40.95
N VAL A 847 1.01 12.86 -40.71
CA VAL A 847 1.15 13.83 -39.60
C VAL A 847 0.08 14.92 -39.67
N LYS A 848 -0.09 15.57 -40.81
CA LYS A 848 -1.05 16.68 -40.97
C LYS A 848 -2.50 16.25 -40.76
N SER A 849 -2.84 15.02 -41.16
CA SER A 849 -4.22 14.49 -41.07
C SER A 849 -4.72 14.31 -39.63
N THR A 850 -3.83 14.22 -38.64
CA THR A 850 -4.18 14.10 -37.21
C THR A 850 -5.10 15.22 -36.72
N ILE A 851 -5.01 16.42 -37.31
CA ILE A 851 -5.85 17.58 -36.96
C ILE A 851 -7.34 17.28 -37.08
N TRP A 852 -7.72 16.43 -38.05
CA TRP A 852 -9.11 16.10 -38.34
C TRP A 852 -9.72 15.19 -37.27
N LEU A 853 -8.90 14.45 -36.53
CA LEU A 853 -9.35 13.50 -35.50
C LEU A 853 -9.37 14.11 -34.09
N LYS A 854 -8.97 15.38 -33.93
CA LYS A 854 -8.95 16.07 -32.63
C LYS A 854 -10.32 16.14 -31.96
N THR A 855 -11.38 16.39 -32.74
CA THR A 855 -12.75 16.48 -32.21
C THR A 855 -13.76 15.84 -33.16
N LYS A 856 -14.77 15.16 -32.61
CA LYS A 856 -15.88 14.61 -33.40
C LYS A 856 -16.59 15.68 -34.25
N PRO A 857 -16.95 16.87 -33.71
CA PRO A 857 -17.60 17.90 -34.51
C PRO A 857 -16.71 18.42 -35.65
N GLY A 858 -15.41 18.60 -35.40
CA GLY A 858 -14.45 19.03 -36.43
C GLY A 858 -14.36 18.04 -37.58
N PHE A 859 -14.27 16.74 -37.25
CA PHE A 859 -14.22 15.66 -38.24
C PHE A 859 -15.48 15.61 -39.11
N ILE A 860 -16.66 15.65 -38.48
CA ILE A 860 -17.96 15.64 -39.18
C ILE A 860 -18.10 16.88 -40.07
N SER A 861 -17.69 18.06 -39.59
CA SER A 861 -17.77 19.30 -40.37
C SER A 861 -16.89 19.21 -41.62
N LYS A 862 -15.67 18.70 -41.50
CA LYS A 862 -14.76 18.57 -42.64
C LYS A 862 -15.30 17.61 -43.71
N ILE A 863 -15.86 16.47 -43.31
CA ILE A 863 -16.52 15.51 -44.23
C ILE A 863 -17.72 16.17 -44.91
N LYS A 864 -18.55 16.92 -44.16
CA LYS A 864 -19.71 17.64 -44.71
C LYS A 864 -19.30 18.64 -45.79
N ASP A 865 -18.27 19.43 -45.52
CA ASP A 865 -17.81 20.48 -46.43
C ASP A 865 -17.22 19.86 -47.71
N ARG A 866 -16.43 18.79 -47.59
CA ARG A 866 -15.84 18.11 -48.74
C ARG A 866 -16.86 17.36 -49.59
N ARG A 867 -17.90 16.79 -48.96
CA ARG A 867 -19.04 16.19 -49.69
C ARG A 867 -19.81 17.24 -50.49
N ARG A 868 -20.03 18.44 -49.94
CA ARG A 868 -20.70 19.54 -50.65
C ARG A 868 -19.94 19.98 -51.90
N SER A 869 -18.62 19.93 -51.86
CA SER A 869 -17.76 20.23 -53.01
C SER A 869 -17.63 19.08 -54.01
N GLY A 870 -18.31 17.94 -53.79
CA GLY A 870 -18.28 16.78 -54.69
C GLY A 870 -17.00 15.95 -54.63
N HIS A 871 -16.13 16.19 -53.65
CA HIS A 871 -14.83 15.52 -53.55
C HIS A 871 -14.80 14.34 -52.56
N CYS A 872 -15.89 14.09 -51.85
CA CYS A 872 -15.99 13.05 -50.82
C CYS A 872 -17.18 12.13 -51.11
N ASN A 873 -16.89 10.87 -51.44
CA ASN A 873 -17.86 9.86 -51.87
C ASN A 873 -17.94 8.72 -50.86
N PHE A 874 -19.15 8.25 -50.58
CA PHE A 874 -19.38 7.09 -49.70
C PHE A 874 -19.54 5.84 -50.56
N PHE A 875 -18.63 4.88 -50.41
CA PHE A 875 -18.71 3.57 -51.07
C PHE A 875 -19.52 2.58 -50.23
N VAL A 876 -19.41 2.67 -48.90
CA VAL A 876 -20.23 1.89 -47.96
C VAL A 876 -20.90 2.82 -46.96
N GLY A 877 -22.21 2.67 -46.80
CA GLY A 877 -23.09 3.51 -45.99
C GLY A 877 -23.44 4.85 -46.63
N ASP A 878 -24.19 5.69 -45.92
CA ASP A 878 -24.54 7.04 -46.36
C ASP A 878 -24.29 8.11 -45.30
N TYR A 879 -24.25 9.36 -45.75
CA TYR A 879 -23.87 10.50 -44.94
C TYR A 879 -24.85 10.80 -43.79
N GLU A 880 -26.16 10.59 -43.97
CA GLU A 880 -27.14 10.91 -42.91
C GLU A 880 -27.03 9.89 -41.76
N HIS A 881 -26.88 8.60 -42.08
CA HIS A 881 -26.63 7.57 -41.06
C HIS A 881 -25.24 7.70 -40.40
N PHE A 882 -24.21 8.07 -41.17
CA PHE A 882 -22.88 8.38 -40.64
C PHE A 882 -22.94 9.50 -39.59
N LYS A 883 -23.65 10.58 -39.91
CA LYS A 883 -23.80 11.74 -39.02
C LYS A 883 -24.56 11.38 -37.74
N LEU A 884 -25.57 10.51 -37.81
CA LEU A 884 -26.26 10.00 -36.63
C LEU A 884 -25.35 9.12 -35.77
N THR A 885 -24.59 8.22 -36.39
CA THR A 885 -23.63 7.34 -35.70
C THR A 885 -22.56 8.16 -34.97
N MET A 886 -21.98 9.16 -35.63
CA MET A 886 -20.94 10.01 -35.04
C MET A 886 -21.42 10.87 -33.87
N LYS A 887 -22.72 11.16 -33.78
CA LYS A 887 -23.35 11.92 -32.68
C LYS A 887 -23.61 11.09 -31.42
N GLN A 888 -23.50 9.76 -31.48
CA GLN A 888 -23.64 8.91 -30.31
C GLN A 888 -22.55 9.20 -29.27
N ASN A 889 -22.85 8.93 -27.99
CA ASN A 889 -21.93 9.10 -26.86
C ASN A 889 -20.87 7.99 -26.77
N LYS A 890 -20.16 7.76 -27.87
CA LYS A 890 -19.03 6.83 -27.99
C LYS A 890 -17.71 7.59 -28.08
N GLN A 891 -16.59 7.02 -27.65
CA GLN A 891 -15.28 7.67 -27.82
C GLN A 891 -14.80 7.56 -29.28
N LEU A 892 -14.35 8.66 -29.89
CA LEU A 892 -13.69 8.61 -31.21
C LEU A 892 -12.22 8.27 -31.02
N ILE A 893 -11.76 7.19 -31.65
CA ILE A 893 -10.38 6.74 -31.67
C ILE A 893 -9.87 6.86 -33.11
N GLY A 894 -8.69 7.46 -33.28
CA GLY A 894 -8.04 7.60 -34.57
C GLY A 894 -7.01 6.51 -34.84
N LYS A 895 -6.92 6.04 -36.07
CA LYS A 895 -5.78 5.29 -36.61
C LYS A 895 -5.33 5.89 -37.93
N ILE A 896 -4.05 5.79 -38.23
CA ILE A 896 -3.49 6.24 -39.50
C ILE A 896 -2.75 5.09 -40.16
N VAL A 897 -2.98 4.92 -41.47
CA VAL A 897 -2.31 3.92 -42.30
C VAL A 897 -1.61 4.63 -43.45
N ILE A 898 -0.32 4.36 -43.60
CA ILE A 898 0.45 4.74 -44.78
C ILE A 898 0.46 3.53 -45.71
N VAL A 899 -0.08 3.67 -46.91
CA VAL A 899 -0.01 2.66 -47.96
C VAL A 899 1.12 3.04 -48.90
N GLN A 900 2.26 2.35 -48.77
CA GLN A 900 3.45 2.60 -49.57
C GLN A 900 4.08 1.26 -49.98
N PRO A 901 3.79 0.74 -51.19
CA PRO A 901 4.32 -0.54 -51.67
C PRO A 901 5.84 -0.61 -51.75
N SER A 902 6.54 0.53 -51.81
CA SER A 902 8.01 0.54 -51.82
C SER A 902 8.63 0.09 -50.49
N ILE A 903 7.85 0.09 -49.40
CA ILE A 903 8.29 -0.44 -48.11
C ILE A 903 7.99 -1.93 -48.04
N SER A 904 9.02 -2.78 -47.87
CA SER A 904 8.86 -4.25 -47.77
C SER A 904 9.16 -4.74 -46.36
N LYS A 905 8.31 -5.65 -45.88
CA LYS A 905 8.48 -6.34 -44.59
C LYS A 905 9.64 -7.33 -44.62
N GLY A 906 9.83 -8.05 -45.72
CA GLY A 906 10.88 -9.06 -45.90
C GLY A 906 12.27 -8.53 -46.25
N LYS A 907 12.46 -7.21 -46.40
CA LYS A 907 13.76 -6.60 -46.74
C LYS A 907 14.26 -5.68 -45.61
N PRO A 908 15.59 -5.62 -45.35
CA PRO A 908 16.15 -4.67 -44.41
C PRO A 908 15.78 -3.22 -44.78
N MET A 909 15.47 -2.41 -43.79
CA MET A 909 15.16 -0.99 -43.97
C MET A 909 16.36 -0.13 -43.57
N PRO A 910 16.85 0.80 -44.41
CA PRO A 910 17.94 1.70 -44.02
C PRO A 910 17.53 2.68 -42.90
N ASP A 911 18.48 3.07 -42.05
CA ASP A 911 18.26 3.97 -40.91
C ASP A 911 17.56 5.27 -41.28
N LYS A 912 17.88 5.86 -42.43
CA LYS A 912 17.28 7.12 -42.90
C LYS A 912 15.75 7.00 -43.09
N ILE A 913 15.28 5.85 -43.57
CA ILE A 913 13.84 5.58 -43.74
C ILE A 913 13.22 5.27 -42.37
N GLN A 914 13.88 4.42 -41.58
CA GLN A 914 13.43 4.09 -40.22
C GLN A 914 13.25 5.35 -39.37
N GLN A 915 14.16 6.33 -39.44
CA GLN A 915 14.11 7.60 -38.69
C GLN A 915 12.92 8.49 -39.09
N VAL A 916 12.59 8.58 -40.38
CA VAL A 916 11.43 9.36 -40.84
C VAL A 916 10.12 8.73 -40.37
N LEU A 917 10.00 7.41 -40.51
CA LEU A 917 8.82 6.67 -40.06
C LEU A 917 8.70 6.64 -38.53
N ALA A 918 9.82 6.54 -37.83
CA ALA A 918 9.95 6.69 -36.39
C ALA A 918 9.40 8.02 -35.88
N ALA A 919 9.88 9.14 -36.46
CA ALA A 919 9.43 10.48 -36.10
C ALA A 919 7.93 10.68 -36.37
N THR A 920 7.46 10.11 -37.49
CA THR A 920 6.04 10.12 -37.87
C THR A 920 5.19 9.35 -36.88
N ASN A 921 5.61 8.13 -36.52
CA ASN A 921 4.93 7.28 -35.54
C ASN A 921 4.90 7.94 -34.15
N PHE A 922 6.03 8.49 -33.70
CA PHE A 922 6.15 9.21 -32.43
C PHE A 922 5.17 10.39 -32.36
N TYR A 923 5.17 11.27 -33.38
CA TYR A 923 4.25 12.41 -33.41
C TYR A 923 2.78 11.97 -33.37
N ILE A 924 2.44 10.93 -34.14
CA ILE A 924 1.07 10.44 -34.25
C ILE A 924 0.60 9.84 -32.92
N ASN A 925 1.41 8.99 -32.28
CA ASN A 925 1.06 8.37 -30.99
C ASN A 925 0.94 9.40 -29.86
N ASN A 926 1.70 10.50 -29.94
CA ASN A 926 1.68 11.57 -28.95
C ASN A 926 0.68 12.70 -29.28
N SER A 927 -0.13 12.55 -30.34
CA SER A 927 -1.13 13.56 -30.77
C SER A 927 -2.49 13.45 -30.04
N GLY A 928 -2.60 12.54 -29.07
CA GLY A 928 -3.70 12.44 -28.10
C GLY A 928 -4.81 11.44 -28.47
N LYS A 929 -5.48 11.61 -29.62
CA LYS A 929 -6.62 10.74 -30.02
C LYS A 929 -6.30 9.69 -31.06
N VAL A 930 -5.15 9.79 -31.70
CA VAL A 930 -4.67 8.79 -32.66
C VAL A 930 -3.82 7.79 -31.91
N LYS A 931 -4.20 6.51 -31.96
CA LYS A 931 -3.57 5.46 -31.13
C LYS A 931 -2.44 4.71 -31.82
N SER A 932 -2.35 4.78 -33.14
CA SER A 932 -1.35 4.02 -33.89
C SER A 932 -1.12 4.55 -35.31
N LEU A 933 0.11 4.34 -35.79
CA LEU A 933 0.48 4.34 -37.21
C LEU A 933 0.82 2.91 -37.66
N THR A 934 0.35 2.53 -38.85
CA THR A 934 0.72 1.26 -39.50
C THR A 934 1.10 1.51 -40.96
N ILE A 935 2.06 0.76 -41.48
CA ILE A 935 2.38 0.78 -42.91
C ILE A 935 1.78 -0.44 -43.59
N TRP A 936 1.05 -0.23 -44.68
CA TRP A 936 0.71 -1.27 -45.64
C TRP A 936 1.78 -1.26 -46.73
N GLY A 937 2.71 -2.20 -46.61
CA GLY A 937 3.87 -2.35 -47.48
C GLY A 937 3.77 -3.61 -48.32
N SER A 938 4.83 -3.93 -49.07
CA SER A 938 4.99 -5.23 -49.71
C SER A 938 5.39 -6.31 -48.69
N ILE A 939 5.00 -7.56 -48.95
CA ILE A 939 5.47 -8.73 -48.17
C ILE A 939 7.00 -8.87 -48.18
#